data_AF-A0A6M4MCC8-F1
#
_entry.id   AF-A0A6M4MCC8-F1
#
_cell.length_a   1.000
_cell.length_b   1.000
_cell.length_c   1.000
_cell.angle_alpha   90.00
_cell.angle_beta   90.00
_cell.angle_gamma   90.00
#
_symmetry.space_group_name_H-M   'P 1'
#
loop_
_entity.id
_entity.type
_entity.pdbx_description
1 polymer ?
#
loop_
_entity_poly.entity_id
_entity_poly.type
_entity_poly.pdbx_seq_one_letter_code
_entity_poly.pdbx_strand_id
1 'polypeptide(L)'
;MQISPFYSLFIIFLLSAGSALTACAPVSSQTTQAPSFPGQPGNAALQKIEEQQITTVEEATTLVANLAAAKKYSRLMKNLPTADNTQAAELLMQLRSGTPLLQAVNQLVADNPEATRAYVKAAMVLFPLERYEVYRSLKASSEIEAGKLNKWASSAGVLVAETVPVALSNDGSVFIQPLIESASVTLSGVTETTQATLQYREAGNSDTPWKSGRELVWEPVNSVLTGPIVYLQPATSYEIKISLKEGDRVTDEISQKFTTRPDKPPFDPAKTYKLADIYRGGTLDLEELNIQGSPDGWVKIVGDENTPIVADEDDKHAIFVGDNSYIYFENITVRGGRVHAVYGENAHHLWINKCDISNWGREPKIMKNGIAFEEEGAGPINYDAGLYFRQSGVITVENCYVHDPVPSANDWSVAHPKGPTAFLAHANHPDPEFKGQIILRNNVFTGAPDHRFNDVIEGRKNAEALGGFVRDSAIYNNILAYANDDGIELDGGQSNVLFYNNDVSHTYTGISAIPVRVGPSFIFNNFIHDLGDQTGKQWAAIKLGGLLTAPMGRAYILHNLITVARNGLTASRFQDDSTFWILAQNNIIVTEKDNNMVGYNVYDPEQFAGSLFINNFMYNVASGEPKVNAVITEPYVYEKLQSLHGVQQVLEAQGSMLLPVCDKYYINNITQLSEDGKNYIYGIIK
;
A
#
# COMPACT_ATOMS: atom_id res chain seq x y z
N MET A 1 3.06 54.49 60.83
CA MET A 1 1.98 54.41 59.84
C MET A 1 2.62 54.18 58.47
N GLN A 2 2.25 53.08 57.80
CA GLN A 2 2.41 52.71 56.37
C GLN A 2 3.78 52.81 55.63
N ILE A 3 4.36 51.61 55.43
CA ILE A 3 4.70 50.89 54.18
C ILE A 3 5.44 51.59 53.00
N SER A 4 6.62 51.01 52.72
CA SER A 4 7.39 50.84 51.46
C SER A 4 8.10 52.04 50.80
N PRO A 5 9.39 51.83 50.45
CA PRO A 5 9.88 52.23 49.14
C PRO A 5 10.63 51.12 48.38
N PHE A 6 10.56 51.24 47.06
CA PHE A 6 11.31 50.53 46.02
C PHE A 6 12.83 50.66 46.16
N TYR A 7 13.58 49.63 45.73
CA TYR A 7 15.00 49.73 45.39
C TYR A 7 15.38 48.92 44.14
N SER A 8 16.30 49.51 43.40
CA SER A 8 17.01 49.03 42.20
C SER A 8 18.15 48.05 42.50
N LEU A 9 18.55 47.33 41.44
CA LEU A 9 19.87 46.70 41.15
C LEU A 9 20.44 45.64 42.12
N PHE A 10 20.68 44.42 41.62
CA PHE A 10 22.04 43.84 41.49
C PHE A 10 22.02 42.47 40.76
N ILE A 11 23.03 42.26 39.92
CA ILE A 11 23.45 40.99 39.29
C ILE A 11 24.29 40.18 40.30
N ILE A 12 24.24 38.83 40.30
CA ILE A 12 25.40 37.90 40.38
C ILE A 12 24.95 36.42 40.42
N PHE A 13 25.49 35.64 39.47
CA PHE A 13 25.86 34.20 39.39
C PHE A 13 25.19 33.11 40.25
N LEU A 14 24.79 32.01 39.61
CA LEU A 14 25.34 30.61 39.72
C LEU A 14 24.51 29.68 38.79
N LEU A 15 25.07 29.13 37.70
CA LEU A 15 25.79 27.84 37.58
C LEU A 15 24.90 26.57 37.65
N SER A 16 25.06 25.74 36.61
CA SER A 16 24.83 24.29 36.50
C SER A 16 23.41 23.72 36.59
N ALA A 17 22.91 23.24 35.44
CA ALA A 17 22.37 21.88 35.31
C ALA A 17 22.36 21.49 33.81
N GLY A 18 23.53 21.08 33.31
CA GLY A 18 23.57 20.13 32.21
C GLY A 18 23.13 18.74 32.70
N SER A 19 22.82 17.87 31.75
CA SER A 19 22.47 16.45 31.88
C SER A 19 21.14 16.09 32.55
N ALA A 20 20.15 15.71 31.72
CA ALA A 20 19.45 14.42 31.81
C ALA A 20 18.38 14.28 30.70
N LEU A 21 18.80 13.91 29.49
CA LEU A 21 17.96 13.21 28.51
C LEU A 21 18.79 12.04 27.98
N THR A 22 19.13 11.12 28.86
CA THR A 22 19.71 9.82 28.50
C THR A 22 18.82 8.75 29.10
N ALA A 23 17.84 8.30 28.32
CA ALA A 23 17.08 7.09 28.61
C ALA A 23 16.58 6.45 27.31
N CYS A 24 17.47 6.23 26.33
CA CYS A 24 17.24 5.19 25.33
C CYS A 24 18.21 4.06 25.69
N ALA A 25 17.78 3.16 26.59
CA ALA A 25 18.49 1.92 26.88
C ALA A 25 18.05 0.84 25.85
N PRO A 26 18.98 0.03 25.31
CA PRO A 26 18.61 -1.06 24.42
C PRO A 26 17.91 -2.16 25.20
N VAL A 27 16.72 -2.57 24.74
CA VAL A 27 16.04 -3.79 25.19
C VAL A 27 16.27 -4.86 24.14
N SER A 28 16.70 -6.04 24.60
CA SER A 28 16.92 -7.22 23.78
C SER A 28 15.66 -7.63 23.03
N SER A 29 15.84 -8.08 21.78
CA SER A 29 14.83 -8.76 20.97
C SER A 29 14.22 -9.92 21.76
N GLN A 30 13.02 -9.72 22.30
CA GLN A 30 12.23 -10.84 22.80
C GLN A 30 11.66 -11.58 21.60
N THR A 31 12.16 -12.80 21.41
CA THR A 31 11.54 -13.84 20.58
C THR A 31 10.08 -14.01 21.00
N THR A 32 9.17 -13.51 20.19
CA THR A 32 7.74 -13.79 20.35
C THR A 32 7.49 -15.24 19.94
N GLN A 33 7.05 -16.05 20.90
CA GLN A 33 6.37 -17.32 20.62
C GLN A 33 5.25 -17.06 19.59
N ALA A 34 5.07 -17.97 18.64
CA ALA A 34 4.04 -17.86 17.61
C ALA A 34 2.67 -17.53 18.26
N PRO A 35 2.06 -16.38 17.95
CA PRO A 35 0.79 -16.04 18.56
C PRO A 35 -0.29 -17.00 18.03
N SER A 36 -1.06 -17.61 18.93
CA SER A 36 -2.41 -18.01 18.55
C SER A 36 -3.13 -16.72 18.15
N PHE A 37 -3.68 -16.65 16.94
CA PHE A 37 -4.31 -15.44 16.43
C PHE A 37 -5.76 -15.33 16.91
N PRO A 38 -6.08 -14.56 17.97
CA PRO A 38 -7.48 -14.40 18.38
C PRO A 38 -8.22 -13.67 17.25
N GLY A 39 -9.29 -14.27 16.73
CA GLY A 39 -10.19 -13.61 15.77
C GLY A 39 -10.53 -14.38 14.51
N GLN A 40 -9.79 -15.43 14.14
CA GLN A 40 -10.16 -16.26 12.99
C GLN A 40 -11.25 -17.30 13.33
N PRO A 41 -12.07 -17.76 12.35
CA PRO A 41 -13.23 -18.60 12.61
C PRO A 41 -12.91 -19.87 13.40
N GLY A 42 -11.79 -20.54 13.08
CA GLY A 42 -11.33 -21.76 13.75
C GLY A 42 -10.99 -21.53 15.22
N ASN A 43 -10.23 -20.48 15.53
CA ASN A 43 -9.86 -20.12 16.91
C ASN A 43 -11.11 -19.73 17.72
N ALA A 44 -12.04 -18.99 17.10
CA ALA A 44 -13.32 -18.66 17.73
C ALA A 44 -14.19 -19.91 17.99
N ALA A 45 -14.13 -20.92 17.11
CA ALA A 45 -14.77 -22.21 17.35
C ALA A 45 -14.10 -22.97 18.49
N LEU A 46 -12.77 -23.07 18.52
CA LEU A 46 -12.03 -23.77 19.57
C LEU A 46 -12.31 -23.18 20.95
N GLN A 47 -12.31 -21.85 21.07
CA GLN A 47 -12.69 -21.17 22.30
C GLN A 47 -14.12 -21.53 22.74
N LYS A 48 -15.09 -21.54 21.81
CA LYS A 48 -16.47 -21.93 22.12
C LYS A 48 -16.60 -23.41 22.49
N ILE A 49 -15.81 -24.30 21.88
CA ILE A 49 -15.77 -25.71 22.24
C ILE A 49 -15.34 -25.88 23.69
N GLU A 50 -14.34 -25.11 24.14
CA GLU A 50 -13.88 -25.10 25.54
C GLU A 50 -14.94 -24.51 26.47
N GLU A 51 -15.47 -23.32 26.15
CA GLU A 51 -16.48 -22.62 26.96
C GLU A 51 -17.78 -23.43 27.13
N GLN A 52 -18.24 -24.09 26.07
CA GLN A 52 -19.47 -24.88 26.05
C GLN A 52 -19.25 -26.35 26.42
N GLN A 53 -18.01 -26.75 26.69
CA GLN A 53 -17.63 -28.13 26.99
C GLN A 53 -18.13 -29.14 25.93
N ILE A 54 -18.14 -28.73 24.66
CA ILE A 54 -18.56 -29.59 23.54
C ILE A 54 -17.68 -30.83 23.52
N THR A 55 -18.24 -32.03 23.44
CA THR A 55 -17.47 -33.29 23.47
C THR A 55 -17.70 -34.17 22.24
N THR A 56 -18.70 -33.85 21.42
CA THR A 56 -19.07 -34.66 20.26
C THR A 56 -18.88 -33.90 18.94
N VAL A 57 -18.67 -34.63 17.85
CA VAL A 57 -18.59 -34.06 16.49
C VAL A 57 -19.93 -33.44 16.06
N GLU A 58 -21.07 -33.97 16.51
CA GLU A 58 -22.40 -33.44 16.18
C GLU A 58 -22.64 -32.04 16.77
N GLU A 59 -22.28 -31.85 18.03
CA GLU A 59 -22.31 -30.54 18.69
C GLU A 59 -21.37 -29.54 17.98
N ALA A 60 -20.14 -29.98 17.66
CA ALA A 60 -19.18 -29.16 16.93
C ALA A 60 -19.65 -28.83 15.49
N THR A 61 -20.38 -29.73 14.84
CA THR A 61 -20.99 -29.49 13.51
C THR A 61 -22.03 -28.38 13.58
N THR A 62 -22.84 -28.37 14.64
CA THR A 62 -23.80 -27.29 14.92
C THR A 62 -23.08 -25.96 15.17
N LEU A 63 -21.95 -25.98 15.88
CA LEU A 63 -21.12 -24.81 16.09
C LEU A 63 -20.58 -24.23 14.77
N VAL A 64 -20.07 -25.08 13.87
CA VAL A 64 -19.60 -24.65 12.54
C VAL A 64 -20.74 -24.01 11.74
N ALA A 65 -21.94 -24.59 11.76
CA ALA A 65 -23.11 -24.01 11.11
C ALA A 65 -23.47 -22.62 11.70
N ASN A 66 -23.37 -22.47 13.01
CA ASN A 66 -23.60 -21.19 13.69
C ASN A 66 -22.55 -20.13 13.32
N LEU A 67 -21.28 -20.53 13.14
CA LEU A 67 -20.25 -19.61 12.63
C LEU A 67 -20.59 -19.12 11.22
N ALA A 68 -21.10 -20.00 10.34
CA ALA A 68 -21.51 -19.61 8.99
C ALA A 68 -22.69 -18.63 8.97
N ALA A 69 -23.58 -18.69 9.97
CA ALA A 69 -24.69 -17.75 10.14
C ALA A 69 -24.26 -16.42 10.81
N ALA A 70 -23.14 -16.40 11.52
CA ALA A 70 -22.67 -15.21 12.23
C ALA A 70 -22.17 -14.15 11.25
N LYS A 71 -22.69 -12.92 11.35
CA LYS A 71 -22.34 -11.80 10.45
C LYS A 71 -20.83 -11.64 10.24
N LYS A 72 -20.05 -11.73 11.33
CA LYS A 72 -18.58 -11.59 11.33
C LYS A 72 -17.87 -12.57 10.39
N TYR A 73 -18.31 -13.83 10.33
CA TYR A 73 -17.62 -14.88 9.56
C TYR A 73 -18.40 -15.33 8.34
N SER A 74 -19.65 -14.90 8.18
CA SER A 74 -20.56 -15.38 7.14
C SER A 74 -19.96 -15.31 5.74
N ARG A 75 -19.14 -14.30 5.43
CA ARG A 75 -18.52 -14.16 4.11
C ARG A 75 -17.36 -15.13 3.88
N LEU A 76 -16.51 -15.35 4.88
CA LEU A 76 -15.47 -16.38 4.84
C LEU A 76 -16.09 -17.78 4.72
N MET A 77 -17.06 -18.06 5.60
CA MET A 77 -17.70 -19.37 5.72
C MET A 77 -18.52 -19.75 4.49
N LYS A 78 -18.92 -18.81 3.62
CA LYS A 78 -19.52 -19.12 2.30
C LYS A 78 -18.63 -20.00 1.43
N ASN A 79 -17.31 -19.96 1.63
CA ASN A 79 -16.37 -20.80 0.89
C ASN A 79 -16.31 -22.25 1.42
N LEU A 80 -16.95 -22.54 2.57
CA LEU A 80 -17.10 -23.87 3.14
C LEU A 80 -18.56 -24.35 2.94
N PRO A 81 -18.82 -25.28 2.00
CA PRO A 81 -20.17 -25.80 1.80
C PRO A 81 -20.72 -26.49 3.05
N THR A 82 -22.02 -26.36 3.30
CA THR A 82 -22.69 -26.98 4.45
C THR A 82 -22.47 -28.49 4.56
N ALA A 83 -22.31 -29.18 3.42
CA ALA A 83 -22.01 -30.61 3.37
C ALA A 83 -20.62 -30.97 3.97
N ASP A 84 -19.72 -29.99 4.11
CA ASP A 84 -18.38 -30.17 4.66
C ASP A 84 -18.33 -29.81 6.17
N ASN A 85 -19.45 -29.40 6.79
CA ASN A 85 -19.47 -28.96 8.19
C ASN A 85 -19.02 -30.07 9.17
N THR A 86 -19.32 -31.33 8.88
CA THR A 86 -18.90 -32.47 9.71
C THR A 86 -17.38 -32.61 9.69
N GLN A 87 -16.74 -32.52 8.52
CA GLN A 87 -15.28 -32.60 8.42
C GLN A 87 -14.59 -31.40 9.07
N ALA A 88 -15.20 -30.22 8.99
CA ALA A 88 -14.74 -29.05 9.72
C ALA A 88 -14.82 -29.25 11.25
N ALA A 89 -15.88 -29.90 11.74
CA ALA A 89 -16.02 -30.26 13.13
C ALA A 89 -15.01 -31.33 13.59
N GLU A 90 -14.77 -32.37 12.79
CA GLU A 90 -13.73 -33.38 13.04
C GLU A 90 -12.35 -32.74 13.17
N LEU A 91 -12.00 -31.82 12.25
CA LEU A 91 -10.77 -31.05 12.33
C LEU A 91 -10.69 -30.28 13.66
N LEU A 92 -11.71 -29.49 14.01
CA LEU A 92 -11.72 -28.74 15.26
C LEU A 92 -11.57 -29.63 16.50
N MET A 93 -12.23 -30.80 16.51
CA MET A 93 -12.14 -31.76 17.62
C MET A 93 -10.73 -32.35 17.76
N GLN A 94 -10.02 -32.56 16.66
CA GLN A 94 -8.63 -33.01 16.67
C GLN A 94 -7.64 -31.92 17.08
N LEU A 95 -7.89 -30.66 16.69
CA LEU A 95 -7.08 -29.53 17.17
C LEU A 95 -7.25 -29.32 18.68
N ARG A 96 -8.48 -29.49 19.18
CA ARG A 96 -8.79 -29.43 20.61
C ARG A 96 -8.01 -30.46 21.44
N SER A 97 -7.61 -31.60 20.86
CA SER A 97 -6.78 -32.59 21.56
C SER A 97 -5.29 -32.20 21.65
N GLY A 98 -4.93 -31.03 21.11
CA GLY A 98 -3.56 -30.50 21.09
C GLY A 98 -2.78 -30.85 19.82
N THR A 99 -3.43 -31.43 18.81
CA THR A 99 -2.77 -31.74 17.53
C THR A 99 -2.55 -30.45 16.71
N PRO A 100 -1.34 -30.15 16.24
CA PRO A 100 -1.09 -29.00 15.36
C PRO A 100 -1.89 -29.07 14.05
N LEU A 101 -2.25 -27.92 13.47
CA LEU A 101 -3.11 -27.82 12.29
C LEU A 101 -2.68 -28.70 11.12
N LEU A 102 -1.43 -28.56 10.67
CA LEU A 102 -0.90 -29.33 9.54
C LEU A 102 -0.92 -30.84 9.81
N GLN A 103 -0.57 -31.24 11.03
CA GLN A 103 -0.59 -32.65 11.42
C GLN A 103 -2.03 -33.20 11.45
N ALA A 104 -2.98 -32.44 11.99
CA ALA A 104 -4.38 -32.84 12.03
C ALA A 104 -4.95 -33.02 10.62
N VAL A 105 -4.68 -32.09 9.71
CA VAL A 105 -5.13 -32.18 8.30
C VAL A 105 -4.54 -33.42 7.62
N ASN A 106 -3.23 -33.65 7.73
CA ASN A 106 -2.59 -34.81 7.11
C ASN A 106 -3.14 -36.14 7.67
N GLN A 107 -3.36 -36.22 8.98
CA GLN A 107 -3.95 -37.40 9.60
C GLN A 107 -5.38 -37.67 9.12
N LEU A 108 -6.25 -36.65 9.08
CA LEU A 108 -7.63 -36.81 8.61
C LEU A 108 -7.72 -37.19 7.13
N VAL A 109 -6.83 -36.64 6.30
CA VAL A 109 -6.72 -37.00 4.88
C VAL A 109 -6.28 -38.46 4.71
N ALA A 110 -5.32 -38.93 5.52
CA ALA A 110 -4.86 -40.31 5.49
C ALA A 110 -5.94 -41.29 6.00
N ASP A 111 -6.65 -40.92 7.06
CA ASP A 111 -7.69 -41.75 7.69
C ASP A 111 -8.96 -41.85 6.84
N ASN A 112 -9.32 -40.79 6.11
CA ASN A 112 -10.49 -40.76 5.23
C ASN A 112 -10.21 -40.05 3.89
N PRO A 113 -9.56 -40.75 2.94
CA PRO A 113 -9.17 -40.18 1.65
C PRO A 113 -10.35 -39.66 0.80
N GLU A 114 -11.55 -40.23 0.96
CA GLU A 114 -12.74 -39.78 0.23
C GLU A 114 -13.19 -38.37 0.64
N ALA A 115 -12.91 -37.98 1.88
CA ALA A 115 -13.23 -36.68 2.45
C ALA A 115 -12.12 -35.62 2.31
N THR A 116 -11.00 -35.96 1.65
CA THR A 116 -9.82 -35.08 1.48
C THR A 116 -10.18 -33.64 1.12
N ARG A 117 -11.05 -33.45 0.11
CA ARG A 117 -11.49 -32.12 -0.32
C ARG A 117 -12.05 -31.31 0.85
N ALA A 118 -12.92 -31.91 1.67
CA ALA A 118 -13.61 -31.23 2.75
C ALA A 118 -12.65 -30.85 3.88
N TYR A 119 -11.71 -31.72 4.27
CA TYR A 119 -10.68 -31.38 5.27
C TYR A 119 -9.77 -30.24 4.81
N VAL A 120 -9.29 -30.31 3.55
CA VAL A 120 -8.44 -29.25 2.98
C VAL A 120 -9.17 -27.91 2.96
N LYS A 121 -10.43 -27.88 2.51
CA LYS A 121 -11.23 -26.66 2.52
C LYS A 121 -11.55 -26.15 3.92
N ALA A 122 -11.90 -27.04 4.84
CA ALA A 122 -12.18 -26.70 6.23
C ALA A 122 -10.97 -26.02 6.88
N ALA A 123 -9.77 -26.59 6.72
CA ALA A 123 -8.54 -26.00 7.24
C ALA A 123 -8.32 -24.58 6.70
N MET A 124 -8.42 -24.38 5.39
CA MET A 124 -8.15 -23.07 4.77
C MET A 124 -9.21 -22.00 5.07
N VAL A 125 -10.47 -22.39 5.28
CA VAL A 125 -11.57 -21.44 5.59
C VAL A 125 -11.63 -21.10 7.07
N LEU A 126 -11.38 -22.09 7.95
CA LEU A 126 -11.37 -21.86 9.40
C LEU A 126 -10.10 -21.15 9.87
N PHE A 127 -8.97 -21.40 9.21
CA PHE A 127 -7.65 -20.87 9.57
C PHE A 127 -7.05 -20.06 8.40
N PRO A 128 -7.67 -18.93 8.03
CA PRO A 128 -7.30 -18.15 6.86
C PRO A 128 -5.91 -17.50 6.98
N LEU A 129 -5.35 -17.34 8.19
CA LEU A 129 -3.98 -16.83 8.37
C LEU A 129 -2.94 -17.91 8.03
N GLU A 130 -3.23 -19.18 8.33
CA GLU A 130 -2.36 -20.33 8.10
C GLU A 130 -2.62 -21.02 6.74
N ARG A 131 -3.67 -20.65 6.00
CA ARG A 131 -4.11 -21.35 4.78
C ARG A 131 -3.04 -21.52 3.70
N TYR A 132 -2.10 -20.57 3.62
CA TYR A 132 -1.00 -20.60 2.65
C TYR A 132 0.06 -21.61 3.02
N GLU A 133 0.37 -21.72 4.31
CA GLU A 133 1.24 -22.76 4.84
C GLU A 133 0.60 -24.14 4.63
N VAL A 134 -0.70 -24.28 4.93
CA VAL A 134 -1.47 -25.51 4.65
C VAL A 134 -1.39 -25.89 3.17
N TYR A 135 -1.65 -24.94 2.26
CA TYR A 135 -1.59 -25.18 0.81
C TYR A 135 -0.21 -25.67 0.37
N ARG A 136 0.86 -25.00 0.81
CA ARG A 136 2.24 -25.37 0.45
C ARG A 136 2.64 -26.73 1.02
N SER A 137 2.32 -27.00 2.28
CA SER A 137 2.60 -28.29 2.92
C SER A 137 1.95 -29.45 2.17
N LEU A 138 0.67 -29.31 1.79
CA LEU A 138 -0.06 -30.32 1.04
C LEU A 138 0.46 -30.47 -0.41
N LYS A 139 0.90 -29.36 -1.03
CA LYS A 139 1.51 -29.39 -2.36
C LYS A 139 2.86 -30.12 -2.34
N ALA A 140 3.64 -29.93 -1.28
CA ALA A 140 4.96 -30.55 -1.12
C ALA A 140 4.89 -32.05 -0.84
N SER A 141 3.86 -32.53 -0.11
CA SER A 141 3.72 -33.98 0.17
C SER A 141 3.50 -34.82 -1.08
N SER A 142 3.00 -34.21 -2.17
CA SER A 142 2.64 -34.88 -3.43
C SER A 142 1.59 -36.00 -3.27
N GLU A 143 0.90 -36.07 -2.13
CA GLU A 143 -0.16 -37.06 -1.86
C GLU A 143 -1.47 -36.69 -2.55
N ILE A 144 -1.70 -35.40 -2.82
CA ILE A 144 -2.86 -34.88 -3.53
C ILE A 144 -2.42 -34.42 -4.91
N GLU A 145 -3.14 -34.87 -5.95
CA GLU A 145 -2.93 -34.40 -7.32
C GLU A 145 -3.01 -32.86 -7.40
N ALA A 146 -1.96 -32.23 -7.94
CA ALA A 146 -1.79 -30.77 -7.92
C ALA A 146 -2.98 -29.99 -8.53
N GLY A 147 -3.58 -30.51 -9.60
CA GLY A 147 -4.74 -29.89 -10.26
C GLY A 147 -5.95 -29.83 -9.32
N LYS A 148 -6.22 -30.92 -8.59
CA LYS A 148 -7.27 -30.98 -7.56
C LYS A 148 -6.99 -30.04 -6.40
N LEU A 149 -5.78 -30.07 -5.85
CA LEU A 149 -5.39 -29.19 -4.74
C LEU A 149 -5.56 -27.72 -5.11
N ASN A 150 -5.08 -27.31 -6.29
CA ASN A 150 -5.21 -25.94 -6.79
C ASN A 150 -6.68 -25.51 -6.88
N LYS A 151 -7.55 -26.38 -7.42
CA LYS A 151 -8.98 -26.10 -7.52
C LYS A 151 -9.63 -25.94 -6.14
N TRP A 152 -9.32 -26.81 -5.19
CA TRP A 152 -9.89 -26.76 -3.85
C TRP A 152 -9.39 -25.54 -3.08
N ALA A 153 -8.09 -25.27 -3.09
CA ALA A 153 -7.47 -24.14 -2.45
C ALA A 153 -7.98 -22.80 -3.01
N SER A 154 -8.06 -22.68 -4.34
CA SER A 154 -8.64 -21.49 -4.98
C SER A 154 -10.09 -21.27 -4.55
N SER A 155 -10.90 -22.34 -4.45
CA SER A 155 -12.28 -22.24 -3.95
C SER A 155 -12.40 -21.90 -2.45
N ALA A 156 -11.28 -21.96 -1.70
CA ALA A 156 -11.17 -21.52 -0.32
C ALA A 156 -10.52 -20.12 -0.19
N GLY A 157 -10.23 -19.45 -1.31
CA GLY A 157 -9.66 -18.11 -1.34
C GLY A 157 -8.13 -18.04 -1.37
N VAL A 158 -7.45 -19.17 -1.57
CA VAL A 158 -5.99 -19.20 -1.77
C VAL A 158 -5.66 -18.77 -3.19
N LEU A 159 -4.70 -17.86 -3.34
CA LEU A 159 -4.12 -17.54 -4.63
C LEU A 159 -3.16 -18.66 -5.06
N VAL A 160 -3.48 -19.31 -6.17
CA VAL A 160 -2.67 -20.42 -6.72
C VAL A 160 -1.83 -20.01 -7.93
N ALA A 161 -2.10 -18.83 -8.50
CA ALA A 161 -1.30 -18.27 -9.59
C ALA A 161 -0.03 -17.64 -9.03
N GLU A 162 1.08 -17.77 -9.77
CA GLU A 162 2.33 -17.12 -9.42
C GLU A 162 2.17 -15.59 -9.51
N THR A 163 2.69 -14.89 -8.50
CA THR A 163 2.67 -13.41 -8.44
C THR A 163 4.05 -12.79 -8.55
N VAL A 164 5.09 -13.61 -8.42
CA VAL A 164 6.50 -13.21 -8.52
C VAL A 164 7.08 -13.61 -9.88
N PRO A 165 8.10 -12.89 -10.40
CA PRO A 165 8.77 -13.25 -11.66
C PRO A 165 9.42 -14.63 -11.64
N VAL A 166 9.55 -15.25 -12.83
CA VAL A 166 10.16 -16.58 -13.03
C VAL A 166 11.61 -16.67 -12.53
N ALA A 167 12.33 -15.54 -12.48
CA ALA A 167 13.68 -15.48 -11.90
C ALA A 167 13.71 -15.91 -10.41
N LEU A 168 12.61 -15.75 -9.67
CA LEU A 168 12.44 -16.27 -8.31
C LEU A 168 12.03 -17.75 -8.26
N SER A 169 11.39 -18.26 -9.32
CA SER A 169 10.84 -19.63 -9.32
C SER A 169 11.87 -20.71 -9.66
N ASN A 170 13.00 -20.36 -10.29
CA ASN A 170 13.85 -21.33 -11.00
C ASN A 170 15.27 -21.57 -10.45
N ASP A 171 15.79 -20.78 -9.50
CA ASP A 171 17.06 -21.04 -8.73
C ASP A 171 17.63 -19.78 -8.05
N GLY A 172 17.01 -18.61 -8.19
CA GLY A 172 17.47 -17.39 -7.52
C GLY A 172 17.04 -17.34 -6.04
N SER A 173 17.99 -17.50 -5.11
CA SER A 173 17.73 -17.23 -3.69
C SER A 173 17.33 -15.77 -3.46
N VAL A 174 17.83 -14.84 -4.28
CA VAL A 174 17.56 -13.40 -4.19
C VAL A 174 17.14 -12.86 -5.55
N PHE A 175 16.06 -12.08 -5.56
CA PHE A 175 15.62 -11.25 -6.68
C PHE A 175 15.64 -9.80 -6.28
N ILE A 176 16.14 -8.95 -7.19
CA ILE A 176 16.21 -7.51 -6.99
C ILE A 176 15.52 -6.84 -8.18
N GLN A 177 14.48 -6.05 -7.89
CA GLN A 177 13.83 -5.20 -8.89
C GLN A 177 14.30 -3.76 -8.70
N PRO A 178 15.29 -3.28 -9.48
CA PRO A 178 15.68 -1.89 -9.44
C PRO A 178 14.61 -0.99 -10.06
N LEU A 179 14.34 0.12 -9.39
CA LEU A 179 13.67 1.32 -9.90
C LEU A 179 14.70 2.45 -10.04
N ILE A 180 14.25 3.69 -10.23
CA ILE A 180 15.16 4.84 -10.44
C ILE A 180 15.88 5.22 -9.13
N GLU A 181 15.16 5.32 -8.01
CA GLU A 181 15.69 5.79 -6.71
C GLU A 181 15.46 4.77 -5.57
N SER A 182 15.09 3.55 -5.93
CA SER A 182 14.83 2.46 -5.00
C SER A 182 15.04 1.10 -5.65
N ALA A 183 15.06 0.04 -4.84
CA ALA A 183 15.03 -1.33 -5.33
C ALA A 183 14.28 -2.23 -4.34
N SER A 184 13.43 -3.10 -4.84
CA SER A 184 12.84 -4.18 -4.04
C SER A 184 13.81 -5.35 -3.97
N VAL A 185 14.01 -5.93 -2.80
CA VAL A 185 14.81 -7.14 -2.57
C VAL A 185 13.89 -8.23 -2.04
N THR A 186 13.88 -9.40 -2.69
CA THR A 186 13.05 -10.54 -2.32
C THR A 186 13.90 -11.79 -2.20
N LEU A 187 13.77 -12.50 -1.10
CA LEU A 187 14.48 -13.71 -0.75
C LEU A 187 13.51 -14.89 -0.64
N SER A 188 13.79 -15.96 -1.39
CA SER A 188 13.04 -17.21 -1.39
C SER A 188 13.75 -18.30 -0.58
N GLY A 189 13.10 -19.46 -0.39
CA GLY A 189 13.71 -20.61 0.31
C GLY A 189 13.88 -20.41 1.82
N VAL A 190 13.13 -19.48 2.40
CA VAL A 190 13.16 -19.12 3.83
C VAL A 190 11.81 -19.38 4.50
N THR A 191 11.80 -19.44 5.83
CA THR A 191 10.60 -19.60 6.66
C THR A 191 10.22 -18.29 7.34
N GLU A 192 8.99 -18.19 7.85
CA GLU A 192 8.52 -17.04 8.64
C GLU A 192 9.41 -16.74 9.86
N THR A 193 10.07 -17.76 10.42
CA THR A 193 10.95 -17.60 11.58
C THR A 193 12.37 -17.12 11.21
N THR A 194 12.69 -17.09 9.91
CA THR A 194 13.97 -16.59 9.43
C THR A 194 13.97 -15.06 9.51
N GLN A 195 14.99 -14.48 10.14
CA GLN A 195 15.23 -13.04 10.12
C GLN A 195 16.28 -12.72 9.07
N ALA A 196 16.11 -11.62 8.32
CA ALA A 196 17.06 -11.18 7.32
C ALA A 196 17.39 -9.70 7.46
N THR A 197 18.62 -9.41 7.90
CA THR A 197 19.15 -8.04 7.97
C THR A 197 19.86 -7.69 6.67
N LEU A 198 19.57 -6.50 6.13
CA LEU A 198 20.11 -6.02 4.87
C LEU A 198 21.12 -4.89 5.10
N GLN A 199 22.24 -4.94 4.40
CA GLN A 199 23.19 -3.83 4.27
C GLN A 199 23.46 -3.56 2.80
N TYR A 200 23.74 -2.30 2.46
CA TYR A 200 24.04 -1.89 1.09
C TYR A 200 25.12 -0.79 1.04
N ARG A 201 25.81 -0.68 -0.09
CA ARG A 201 26.72 0.42 -0.40
C ARG A 201 26.86 0.60 -1.90
N GLU A 202 27.28 1.79 -2.33
CA GLU A 202 27.67 2.01 -3.72
C GLU A 202 28.87 1.12 -4.09
N ALA A 203 28.83 0.51 -5.27
CA ALA A 203 29.86 -0.37 -5.77
C ALA A 203 31.06 0.40 -6.33
N GLY A 204 32.20 -0.27 -6.48
CA GLY A 204 33.38 0.30 -7.16
C GLY A 204 34.42 0.94 -6.24
N ASN A 205 34.09 1.16 -4.96
CA ASN A 205 35.07 1.52 -3.93
C ASN A 205 34.88 0.67 -2.67
N SER A 206 35.90 -0.12 -2.31
CA SER A 206 35.89 -0.97 -1.10
C SER A 206 35.81 -0.18 0.20
N ASP A 207 36.21 1.10 0.18
CA ASP A 207 36.22 2.01 1.33
C ASP A 207 34.85 2.66 1.57
N THR A 208 33.90 2.53 0.64
CA THR A 208 32.53 3.02 0.86
C THR A 208 31.90 2.26 2.04
N PRO A 209 31.44 2.97 3.09
CA PRO A 209 30.89 2.33 4.27
C PRO A 209 29.55 1.66 3.95
N TRP A 210 29.33 0.50 4.56
CA TRP A 210 28.03 -0.18 4.52
C TRP A 210 26.98 0.65 5.26
N LYS A 211 25.87 0.90 4.60
CA LYS A 211 24.64 1.44 5.19
C LYS A 211 23.72 0.29 5.54
N SER A 212 23.00 0.41 6.65
CA SER A 212 21.96 -0.55 7.01
C SER A 212 20.69 -0.25 6.20
N GLY A 213 20.17 -1.28 5.53
CA GLY A 213 18.82 -1.29 5.00
C GLY A 213 17.81 -1.63 6.09
N ARG A 214 16.52 -1.43 5.79
CA ARG A 214 15.45 -1.99 6.62
C ARG A 214 15.52 -3.53 6.54
N GLU A 215 15.17 -4.21 7.63
CA GLU A 215 15.02 -5.67 7.61
C GLU A 215 13.97 -6.11 6.59
N LEU A 216 14.25 -7.23 5.90
CA LEU A 216 13.27 -7.86 5.02
C LEU A 216 12.18 -8.52 5.86
N VAL A 217 10.95 -8.52 5.36
CA VAL A 217 9.77 -8.94 6.13
C VAL A 217 9.05 -10.08 5.45
N TRP A 218 8.42 -10.92 6.27
CA TRP A 218 7.69 -12.08 5.79
C TRP A 218 6.44 -11.68 4.98
N GLU A 219 6.34 -12.27 3.81
CA GLU A 219 5.20 -12.18 2.90
C GLU A 219 4.62 -13.62 2.73
N PRO A 220 3.44 -13.89 3.32
CA PRO A 220 2.94 -15.26 3.48
C PRO A 220 2.38 -15.88 2.20
N VAL A 221 1.99 -15.10 1.18
CA VAL A 221 1.45 -15.63 -0.08
C VAL A 221 2.51 -16.39 -0.84
N ASN A 222 3.66 -15.76 -1.09
CA ASN A 222 4.75 -16.36 -1.85
C ASN A 222 5.79 -17.03 -0.95
N SER A 223 5.69 -16.89 0.38
CA SER A 223 6.62 -17.51 1.33
C SER A 223 8.04 -16.95 1.20
N VAL A 224 8.13 -15.61 1.16
CA VAL A 224 9.38 -14.88 0.92
C VAL A 224 9.64 -13.86 2.02
N LEU A 225 10.92 -13.50 2.19
CA LEU A 225 11.31 -12.28 2.90
C LEU A 225 11.55 -11.17 1.90
N THR A 226 10.89 -10.03 2.03
CA THR A 226 10.99 -8.95 1.05
C THR A 226 10.95 -7.56 1.65
N GLY A 227 11.46 -6.56 0.93
CA GLY A 227 11.41 -5.17 1.34
C GLY A 227 12.26 -4.25 0.45
N PRO A 228 12.10 -2.92 0.58
CA PRO A 228 12.76 -1.96 -0.28
C PRO A 228 14.08 -1.45 0.31
N ILE A 229 14.97 -1.07 -0.59
CA ILE A 229 16.02 -0.07 -0.35
C ILE A 229 15.55 1.22 -1.04
N VAL A 230 15.56 2.35 -0.34
CA VAL A 230 15.08 3.66 -0.84
C VAL A 230 16.15 4.74 -0.77
N TYR A 231 15.92 5.88 -1.41
CA TYR A 231 16.84 7.02 -1.49
C TYR A 231 18.18 6.66 -2.14
N LEU A 232 18.13 5.81 -3.17
CA LEU A 232 19.27 5.45 -3.99
C LEU A 232 19.48 6.49 -5.11
N GLN A 233 20.70 6.55 -5.62
CA GLN A 233 21.03 7.38 -6.77
C GLN A 233 20.64 6.67 -8.07
N PRO A 234 20.11 7.38 -9.09
CA PRO A 234 19.87 6.81 -10.42
C PRO A 234 21.16 6.30 -11.09
N ALA A 235 21.03 5.37 -12.03
CA ALA A 235 22.14 4.80 -12.82
C ALA A 235 23.37 4.36 -12.00
N THR A 236 23.17 3.93 -10.75
CA THR A 236 24.25 3.68 -9.80
C THR A 236 24.28 2.20 -9.42
N SER A 237 25.46 1.59 -9.47
CA SER A 237 25.64 0.20 -9.06
C SER A 237 25.82 0.11 -7.55
N TYR A 238 25.13 -0.84 -6.94
CA TYR A 238 25.17 -1.12 -5.50
C TYR A 238 25.59 -2.57 -5.24
N GLU A 239 26.30 -2.77 -4.12
CA GLU A 239 26.51 -4.07 -3.50
C GLU A 239 25.55 -4.19 -2.32
N ILE A 240 24.90 -5.34 -2.18
CA ILE A 240 24.10 -5.68 -1.00
C ILE A 240 24.65 -6.91 -0.31
N LYS A 241 24.37 -6.98 0.99
CA LYS A 241 24.68 -8.10 1.86
C LYS A 241 23.47 -8.39 2.74
N ILE A 242 23.01 -9.63 2.71
CA ILE A 242 21.87 -10.12 3.48
C ILE A 242 22.40 -11.16 4.46
N SER A 243 22.27 -10.90 5.76
CA SER A 243 22.64 -11.87 6.80
C SER A 243 21.36 -12.54 7.31
N LEU A 244 21.30 -13.87 7.16
CA LEU A 244 20.17 -14.69 7.62
C LEU A 244 20.42 -15.17 9.04
N LYS A 245 19.37 -15.12 9.87
CA LYS A 245 19.41 -15.56 11.26
C LYS A 245 18.22 -16.43 11.60
N GLU A 246 18.49 -17.47 12.39
CA GLU A 246 17.49 -18.23 13.12
C GLU A 246 17.74 -18.01 14.61
N GLY A 247 16.83 -17.28 15.26
CA GLY A 247 17.09 -16.73 16.60
C GLY A 247 18.34 -15.83 16.57
N ASP A 248 19.25 -16.01 17.53
CA ASP A 248 20.47 -15.22 17.63
C ASP A 248 21.63 -15.71 16.73
N ARG A 249 21.45 -16.85 16.05
CA ARG A 249 22.51 -17.46 15.24
C ARG A 249 22.41 -17.01 13.79
N VAL A 250 23.51 -16.46 13.26
CA VAL A 250 23.67 -16.25 11.81
C VAL A 250 23.84 -17.61 11.13
N THR A 251 22.97 -17.90 10.16
CA THR A 251 22.93 -19.17 9.45
C THR A 251 23.54 -19.08 8.06
N ASP A 252 23.44 -17.92 7.39
CA ASP A 252 23.98 -17.70 6.06
C ASP A 252 24.23 -16.20 5.79
N GLU A 253 25.04 -15.90 4.79
CA GLU A 253 25.27 -14.55 4.28
C GLU A 253 25.29 -14.53 2.76
N ILE A 254 24.40 -13.74 2.16
CA ILE A 254 24.22 -13.66 0.71
C ILE A 254 24.66 -12.27 0.25
N SER A 255 25.53 -12.22 -0.75
CA SER A 255 25.95 -10.96 -1.40
C SER A 255 25.45 -10.90 -2.83
N GLN A 256 24.93 -9.74 -3.24
CA GLN A 256 24.45 -9.50 -4.60
C GLN A 256 24.86 -8.10 -5.08
N LYS A 257 24.79 -7.90 -6.40
CA LYS A 257 24.96 -6.58 -7.03
C LYS A 257 23.76 -6.26 -7.89
N PHE A 258 23.39 -4.99 -7.94
CA PHE A 258 22.39 -4.48 -8.86
C PHE A 258 22.72 -3.05 -9.27
N THR A 259 22.04 -2.54 -10.29
CA THR A 259 22.17 -1.15 -10.73
C THR A 259 20.77 -0.55 -10.79
N THR A 260 20.59 0.62 -10.18
CA THR A 260 19.34 1.38 -10.31
C THR A 260 19.12 1.82 -11.76
N ARG A 261 17.87 2.07 -12.12
CA ARG A 261 17.54 2.56 -13.45
C ARG A 261 18.10 3.96 -13.67
N PRO A 262 18.48 4.34 -14.90
CA PRO A 262 18.84 5.70 -15.20
C PRO A 262 17.64 6.65 -15.03
N ASP A 263 17.92 7.93 -14.80
CA ASP A 263 16.90 8.96 -14.65
C ASP A 263 16.25 9.38 -15.97
N LYS A 264 16.71 8.81 -17.09
CA LYS A 264 16.17 8.89 -18.45
C LYS A 264 16.52 7.63 -19.23
N PRO A 265 15.71 7.20 -20.21
CA PRO A 265 16.04 6.04 -21.03
C PRO A 265 17.10 6.40 -22.10
N PRO A 266 17.76 5.39 -22.70
CA PRO A 266 18.57 5.62 -23.89
C PRO A 266 17.67 5.97 -25.08
N PHE A 267 18.06 6.97 -25.89
CA PHE A 267 17.29 7.41 -27.05
C PHE A 267 17.96 7.00 -28.35
N ASP A 268 17.16 6.60 -29.35
CA ASP A 268 17.63 6.49 -30.73
C ASP A 268 17.57 7.90 -31.39
N PRO A 269 18.71 8.50 -31.77
CA PRO A 269 18.73 9.81 -32.42
C PRO A 269 17.94 9.85 -33.74
N ALA A 270 17.80 8.72 -34.43
CA ALA A 270 17.02 8.63 -35.66
C ALA A 270 15.51 8.54 -35.41
N LYS A 271 15.08 8.28 -34.17
CA LYS A 271 13.68 8.20 -33.73
C LYS A 271 13.32 9.28 -32.72
N THR A 272 13.92 10.46 -32.88
CA THR A 272 13.52 11.67 -32.17
C THR A 272 12.61 12.52 -33.04
N TYR A 273 11.34 12.64 -32.66
CA TYR A 273 10.31 13.36 -33.39
C TYR A 273 9.96 14.66 -32.65
N LYS A 274 9.86 15.77 -33.39
CA LYS A 274 9.07 16.89 -32.91
C LYS A 274 7.61 16.56 -33.12
N LEU A 275 6.76 16.88 -32.16
CA LEU A 275 5.34 16.61 -32.25
C LEU A 275 4.72 17.24 -33.50
N ALA A 276 5.08 18.48 -33.83
CA ALA A 276 4.62 19.18 -35.04
C ALA A 276 4.94 18.43 -36.35
N ASP A 277 5.99 17.61 -36.37
CA ASP A 277 6.39 16.86 -37.56
C ASP A 277 5.54 15.61 -37.77
N ILE A 278 4.89 15.08 -36.73
CA ILE A 278 4.11 13.82 -36.79
C ILE A 278 2.61 14.02 -36.52
N TYR A 279 2.23 15.08 -35.82
CA TYR A 279 0.84 15.34 -35.44
C TYR A 279 0.09 16.12 -36.52
N ARG A 280 -1.17 15.73 -36.80
CA ARG A 280 -1.98 16.29 -37.89
C ARG A 280 -3.39 16.71 -37.47
N GLY A 281 -3.69 16.75 -36.17
CA GLY A 281 -5.04 16.98 -35.63
C GLY A 281 -5.70 15.68 -35.16
N GLY A 282 -6.73 15.80 -34.33
CA GLY A 282 -7.44 14.67 -33.73
C GLY A 282 -6.55 13.87 -32.77
N THR A 283 -6.75 12.54 -32.75
CA THR A 283 -5.94 11.59 -31.98
C THR A 283 -4.51 11.49 -32.53
N LEU A 284 -3.50 11.59 -31.65
CA LEU A 284 -2.16 11.09 -31.95
C LEU A 284 -2.13 9.57 -31.76
N ASP A 285 -2.24 8.84 -32.86
CA ASP A 285 -2.20 7.38 -32.87
C ASP A 285 -0.79 6.86 -33.18
N LEU A 286 -0.08 6.36 -32.15
CA LEU A 286 1.27 5.83 -32.33
C LEU A 286 1.30 4.44 -32.97
N GLU A 287 0.21 3.67 -32.85
CA GLU A 287 0.08 2.34 -33.47
C GLU A 287 -0.05 2.49 -34.98
N GLU A 288 -0.92 3.39 -35.45
CA GLU A 288 -1.07 3.71 -36.87
C GLU A 288 0.22 4.29 -37.46
N LEU A 289 0.92 5.15 -36.71
CA LEU A 289 2.20 5.71 -37.14
C LEU A 289 3.37 4.71 -37.05
N ASN A 290 3.16 3.53 -36.44
CA ASN A 290 4.19 2.53 -36.16
C ASN A 290 5.41 3.13 -35.43
N ILE A 291 5.14 3.98 -34.44
CA ILE A 291 6.16 4.68 -33.65
C ILE A 291 6.39 3.90 -32.34
N GLN A 292 7.47 3.12 -32.32
CA GLN A 292 7.97 2.46 -31.13
C GLN A 292 9.50 2.32 -31.12
N GLY A 293 10.05 2.19 -29.92
CA GLY A 293 11.48 2.10 -29.69
C GLY A 293 11.97 0.66 -29.50
N SER A 294 13.10 0.55 -28.81
CA SER A 294 13.71 -0.71 -28.37
C SER A 294 14.41 -0.48 -27.02
N PRO A 295 14.83 -1.54 -26.31
CA PRO A 295 15.54 -1.40 -25.03
C PRO A 295 16.74 -0.44 -25.07
N ASP A 296 17.52 -0.48 -26.17
CA ASP A 296 18.75 0.29 -26.33
C ASP A 296 18.54 1.65 -27.04
N GLY A 297 17.31 1.94 -27.47
CA GLY A 297 17.00 3.12 -28.27
C GLY A 297 15.51 3.39 -28.27
N TRP A 298 15.04 4.15 -27.29
CA TRP A 298 13.66 4.58 -27.16
C TRP A 298 13.34 5.64 -28.20
N VAL A 299 12.08 5.67 -28.61
CA VAL A 299 11.52 6.82 -29.32
C VAL A 299 11.44 8.00 -28.36
N LYS A 300 11.79 9.20 -28.87
CA LYS A 300 11.58 10.46 -28.17
C LYS A 300 10.61 11.35 -28.95
N ILE A 301 9.49 11.73 -28.35
CA ILE A 301 8.52 12.67 -28.93
C ILE A 301 8.53 13.95 -28.09
N VAL A 302 8.89 15.07 -28.71
CA VAL A 302 9.05 16.36 -28.03
C VAL A 302 7.97 17.32 -28.51
N GLY A 303 7.13 17.78 -27.57
CA GLY A 303 6.12 18.80 -27.82
C GLY A 303 6.63 20.23 -27.68
N ASP A 304 5.75 21.17 -28.02
CA ASP A 304 5.94 22.60 -27.86
C ASP A 304 4.60 23.28 -27.53
N GLU A 305 4.67 24.52 -27.04
CA GLU A 305 3.48 25.29 -26.62
C GLU A 305 2.52 25.60 -27.78
N ASN A 306 2.99 25.56 -29.03
CA ASN A 306 2.18 25.91 -30.21
C ASN A 306 1.50 24.68 -30.84
N THR A 307 1.82 23.47 -30.38
CA THR A 307 1.33 22.21 -30.94
C THR A 307 0.64 21.37 -29.85
N PRO A 308 -0.51 21.81 -29.31
CA PRO A 308 -1.30 20.96 -28.44
C PRO A 308 -1.89 19.79 -29.23
N ILE A 309 -1.93 18.61 -28.62
CA ILE A 309 -2.72 17.48 -29.11
C ILE A 309 -4.15 17.72 -28.65
N VAL A 310 -5.06 17.90 -29.62
CA VAL A 310 -6.48 18.17 -29.37
C VAL A 310 -7.28 17.06 -30.05
N ALA A 311 -7.91 16.21 -29.25
CA ALA A 311 -8.78 15.16 -29.77
C ALA A 311 -10.05 15.76 -30.40
N ASP A 312 -10.58 15.11 -31.44
CA ASP A 312 -11.90 15.47 -31.97
C ASP A 312 -13.02 15.03 -31.00
N GLU A 313 -14.25 15.52 -31.20
CA GLU A 313 -15.38 15.31 -30.27
C GLU A 313 -15.67 13.82 -29.99
N ASP A 314 -15.54 12.98 -31.02
CA ASP A 314 -15.82 11.54 -30.94
C ASP A 314 -14.59 10.68 -30.61
N ASP A 315 -13.40 11.29 -30.60
CA ASP A 315 -12.16 10.57 -30.35
C ASP A 315 -12.13 10.08 -28.90
N LYS A 316 -12.00 8.76 -28.72
CA LYS A 316 -11.96 8.18 -27.37
C LYS A 316 -10.77 8.68 -26.57
N HIS A 317 -9.65 8.95 -27.24
CA HIS A 317 -8.40 9.36 -26.61
C HIS A 317 -7.72 10.48 -27.39
N ALA A 318 -7.00 11.38 -26.72
CA ALA A 318 -6.17 12.35 -27.42
C ALA A 318 -4.84 11.71 -27.90
N ILE A 319 -4.28 10.80 -27.10
CA ILE A 319 -3.14 9.97 -27.49
C ILE A 319 -3.51 8.50 -27.34
N PHE A 320 -3.34 7.75 -28.41
CA PHE A 320 -3.46 6.29 -28.41
C PHE A 320 -2.08 5.66 -28.63
N VAL A 321 -1.58 4.98 -27.60
CA VAL A 321 -0.29 4.28 -27.63
C VAL A 321 -0.42 2.88 -28.23
N GLY A 322 -1.59 2.24 -28.08
CA GLY A 322 -1.76 0.81 -28.39
C GLY A 322 -0.96 -0.07 -27.44
N ASP A 323 -0.34 -1.13 -27.96
CA ASP A 323 0.63 -1.98 -27.26
C ASP A 323 2.10 -1.57 -27.49
N ASN A 324 2.32 -0.47 -28.21
CA ASN A 324 3.66 0.05 -28.49
C ASN A 324 4.42 0.38 -27.19
N SER A 325 5.74 0.20 -27.27
CA SER A 325 6.62 0.25 -26.10
C SER A 325 7.92 1.02 -26.38
N TYR A 326 8.66 1.35 -25.32
CA TYR A 326 9.92 2.14 -25.38
C TYR A 326 9.70 3.53 -25.96
N ILE A 327 8.76 4.28 -25.37
CA ILE A 327 8.34 5.61 -25.82
C ILE A 327 8.53 6.61 -24.69
N TYR A 328 9.16 7.73 -25.02
CA TYR A 328 9.35 8.88 -24.14
C TYR A 328 8.67 10.11 -24.74
N PHE A 329 7.74 10.69 -23.99
CA PHE A 329 7.14 11.98 -24.29
C PHE A 329 7.75 13.07 -23.41
N GLU A 330 8.01 14.23 -24.00
CA GLU A 330 8.52 15.40 -23.28
C GLU A 330 7.77 16.67 -23.70
N ASN A 331 7.32 17.45 -22.71
CA ASN A 331 6.80 18.80 -22.95
C ASN A 331 5.58 18.82 -23.89
N ILE A 332 4.63 17.91 -23.69
CA ILE A 332 3.42 17.82 -24.51
C ILE A 332 2.22 18.39 -23.76
N THR A 333 1.44 19.18 -24.48
CA THR A 333 0.13 19.66 -24.05
C THR A 333 -0.95 18.80 -24.68
N VAL A 334 -1.82 18.21 -23.87
CA VAL A 334 -2.92 17.32 -24.30
C VAL A 334 -4.24 17.92 -23.85
N ARG A 335 -5.19 18.02 -24.77
CA ARG A 335 -6.56 18.49 -24.55
C ARG A 335 -7.54 17.49 -25.15
N GLY A 336 -8.56 17.12 -24.40
CA GLY A 336 -9.60 16.24 -24.93
C GLY A 336 -9.32 14.76 -24.74
N GLY A 337 -10.03 13.96 -25.52
CA GLY A 337 -10.17 12.53 -25.35
C GLY A 337 -11.48 12.25 -24.62
N ARG A 338 -12.49 11.81 -25.38
CA ARG A 338 -13.86 11.58 -24.88
C ARG A 338 -13.90 10.60 -23.71
N VAL A 339 -12.92 9.70 -23.54
CA VAL A 339 -12.85 8.77 -22.39
C VAL A 339 -11.55 8.97 -21.60
N HIS A 340 -10.40 8.92 -22.27
CA HIS A 340 -9.10 9.06 -21.61
C HIS A 340 -8.25 10.09 -22.36
N ALA A 341 -7.36 10.83 -21.68
CA ALA A 341 -6.46 11.71 -22.42
C ALA A 341 -5.36 10.90 -23.13
N VAL A 342 -4.69 10.01 -22.39
CA VAL A 342 -3.65 9.10 -22.91
C VAL A 342 -4.03 7.67 -22.56
N TYR A 343 -4.09 6.81 -23.58
CA TYR A 343 -4.43 5.40 -23.43
C TYR A 343 -3.39 4.47 -24.05
N GLY A 344 -3.09 3.37 -23.35
CA GLY A 344 -2.37 2.22 -23.89
C GLY A 344 -2.91 0.91 -23.32
N GLU A 345 -2.66 -0.20 -23.99
CA GLU A 345 -3.08 -1.53 -23.54
C GLU A 345 -2.00 -2.57 -23.81
N ASN A 346 -1.60 -3.34 -22.79
CA ASN A 346 -0.48 -4.28 -22.85
C ASN A 346 0.86 -3.65 -23.26
N ALA A 347 1.00 -2.33 -23.08
CA ALA A 347 2.23 -1.61 -23.35
C ALA A 347 3.22 -1.74 -22.19
N HIS A 348 4.49 -1.49 -22.46
CA HIS A 348 5.51 -1.37 -21.43
C HIS A 348 6.60 -0.37 -21.79
N HIS A 349 7.42 0.01 -20.81
CA HIS A 349 8.51 0.97 -21.02
C HIS A 349 8.01 2.28 -21.61
N LEU A 350 7.11 2.93 -20.88
CA LEU A 350 6.55 4.24 -21.23
C LEU A 350 7.06 5.30 -20.27
N TRP A 351 7.32 6.50 -20.80
CA TRP A 351 7.75 7.63 -19.99
C TRP A 351 7.02 8.90 -20.42
N ILE A 352 6.22 9.46 -19.52
CA ILE A 352 5.48 10.70 -19.73
C ILE A 352 6.13 11.77 -18.86
N ASN A 353 6.86 12.70 -19.46
CA ASN A 353 7.59 13.73 -18.73
C ASN A 353 7.13 15.15 -19.10
N LYS A 354 6.88 15.98 -18.08
CA LYS A 354 6.64 17.42 -18.24
C LYS A 354 5.43 17.70 -19.15
N CYS A 355 4.36 16.93 -18.98
CA CYS A 355 3.13 17.10 -19.78
C CYS A 355 2.06 17.88 -19.02
N ASP A 356 1.24 18.62 -19.76
CA ASP A 356 0.03 19.31 -19.28
C ASP A 356 -1.18 18.61 -19.93
N ILE A 357 -2.03 17.97 -19.11
CA ILE A 357 -3.12 17.12 -19.56
C ILE A 357 -4.42 17.61 -18.93
N SER A 358 -5.40 17.97 -19.77
CA SER A 358 -6.71 18.46 -19.33
C SER A 358 -7.83 18.20 -20.34
N ASN A 359 -9.07 18.48 -19.93
CA ASN A 359 -10.30 18.38 -20.72
C ASN A 359 -10.60 16.98 -21.26
N TRP A 360 -10.22 15.91 -20.56
CA TRP A 360 -10.61 14.55 -20.95
C TRP A 360 -11.92 14.12 -20.29
N GLY A 361 -12.55 13.08 -20.83
CA GLY A 361 -13.73 12.43 -20.27
C GLY A 361 -15.01 12.81 -20.98
N ARG A 362 -16.06 12.04 -20.68
CA ARG A 362 -17.35 12.11 -21.36
C ARG A 362 -18.13 13.32 -20.88
N GLU A 363 -18.78 14.03 -21.81
CA GLU A 363 -19.71 15.11 -21.49
C GLU A 363 -20.99 14.56 -20.82
N PRO A 364 -21.36 15.05 -19.63
CA PRO A 364 -22.56 14.60 -18.94
C PRO A 364 -23.85 15.21 -19.54
N LYS A 365 -24.55 14.48 -20.42
CA LYS A 365 -25.82 14.95 -21.01
C LYS A 365 -27.04 14.69 -20.12
N ILE A 366 -26.94 13.72 -19.20
CA ILE A 366 -28.04 13.35 -18.31
C ILE A 366 -27.52 13.20 -16.88
N MET A 367 -28.23 13.83 -15.94
CA MET A 367 -28.01 13.67 -14.50
C MET A 367 -29.18 12.89 -13.88
N LYS A 368 -28.90 11.75 -13.24
CA LYS A 368 -29.90 10.97 -12.49
C LYS A 368 -29.48 10.89 -11.03
N ASN A 369 -30.26 11.54 -10.15
CA ASN A 369 -30.00 11.61 -8.72
C ASN A 369 -28.58 12.10 -8.37
N GLY A 370 -28.01 13.02 -9.15
CA GLY A 370 -26.64 13.52 -8.93
C GLY A 370 -25.53 12.66 -9.54
N ILE A 371 -25.85 11.54 -10.21
CA ILE A 371 -24.90 10.73 -10.97
C ILE A 371 -24.96 11.12 -12.44
N ALA A 372 -23.79 11.29 -13.06
CA ALA A 372 -23.64 11.70 -14.45
C ALA A 372 -23.69 10.51 -15.42
N PHE A 373 -24.34 10.73 -16.57
CA PHE A 373 -24.48 9.79 -17.67
C PHE A 373 -24.28 10.52 -18.99
N GLU A 374 -23.63 9.85 -19.94
CA GLU A 374 -23.38 10.42 -21.27
C GLU A 374 -24.67 10.51 -22.10
N GLU A 375 -25.56 9.54 -21.98
CA GLU A 375 -26.84 9.49 -22.71
C GLU A 375 -27.84 8.53 -22.05
N GLU A 376 -29.06 8.44 -22.58
CA GLU A 376 -30.11 7.58 -22.04
C GLU A 376 -29.77 6.10 -22.28
N GLY A 377 -29.86 5.28 -21.23
CA GLY A 377 -29.49 3.86 -21.29
C GLY A 377 -27.99 3.57 -21.09
N ALA A 378 -27.12 4.59 -21.05
CA ALA A 378 -25.71 4.41 -20.73
C ALA A 378 -25.48 4.02 -19.25
N GLY A 379 -24.33 3.41 -18.97
CA GLY A 379 -23.82 3.31 -17.61
C GLY A 379 -23.38 4.68 -17.07
N PRO A 380 -23.24 4.84 -15.74
CA PRO A 380 -22.67 6.05 -15.17
C PRO A 380 -21.31 6.38 -15.76
N ILE A 381 -21.01 7.67 -15.92
CA ILE A 381 -19.66 8.13 -16.24
C ILE A 381 -18.75 7.81 -15.06
N ASN A 382 -17.76 6.95 -15.29
CA ASN A 382 -16.74 6.54 -14.32
C ASN A 382 -15.51 6.00 -15.05
N TYR A 383 -14.35 6.08 -14.40
CA TYR A 383 -13.05 5.63 -14.91
C TYR A 383 -12.52 6.42 -16.11
N ASP A 384 -13.05 7.61 -16.39
CA ASP A 384 -12.49 8.49 -17.41
C ASP A 384 -11.17 9.06 -16.89
N ALA A 385 -10.06 8.79 -17.57
CA ALA A 385 -8.74 8.91 -16.97
C ALA A 385 -7.82 9.83 -17.75
N GLY A 386 -7.08 10.70 -17.06
CA GLY A 386 -6.03 11.49 -17.72
C GLY A 386 -4.98 10.56 -18.33
N LEU A 387 -4.55 9.57 -17.54
CA LEU A 387 -3.58 8.56 -17.94
C LEU A 387 -4.11 7.17 -17.60
N TYR A 388 -4.30 6.31 -18.60
CA TYR A 388 -4.67 4.91 -18.39
C TYR A 388 -3.90 3.96 -19.28
N PHE A 389 -3.09 3.11 -18.66
CA PHE A 389 -2.34 2.05 -19.32
C PHE A 389 -2.87 0.70 -18.82
N ARG A 390 -3.82 0.15 -19.57
CA ARG A 390 -4.53 -1.07 -19.21
C ARG A 390 -3.60 -2.26 -19.29
N GLN A 391 -3.50 -3.04 -18.21
CA GLN A 391 -2.68 -4.26 -18.15
C GLN A 391 -1.27 -4.00 -18.69
N SER A 392 -0.68 -2.89 -18.29
CA SER A 392 0.60 -2.38 -18.78
C SER A 392 1.59 -2.28 -17.61
N GLY A 393 2.87 -2.02 -17.85
CA GLY A 393 3.81 -1.82 -16.75
C GLY A 393 5.19 -1.33 -17.17
N VAL A 394 6.09 -1.09 -16.22
CA VAL A 394 7.34 -0.35 -16.48
C VAL A 394 7.02 1.06 -17.04
N ILE A 395 6.32 1.86 -16.25
CA ILE A 395 5.82 3.17 -16.68
C ILE A 395 6.33 4.23 -15.72
N THR A 396 6.89 5.32 -16.25
CA THR A 396 7.25 6.51 -15.47
C THR A 396 6.37 7.67 -15.91
N VAL A 397 5.69 8.29 -14.96
CA VAL A 397 4.99 9.57 -15.14
C VAL A 397 5.64 10.57 -14.22
N GLU A 398 6.21 11.63 -14.78
CA GLU A 398 6.90 12.62 -13.98
C GLU A 398 6.73 14.07 -14.44
N ASN A 399 6.80 14.99 -13.49
CA ASN A 399 6.71 16.43 -13.73
C ASN A 399 5.45 16.84 -14.51
N CYS A 400 4.39 16.03 -14.47
CA CYS A 400 3.15 16.27 -15.20
C CYS A 400 2.15 17.05 -14.35
N TYR A 401 1.36 17.88 -15.03
CA TYR A 401 0.18 18.54 -14.49
C TYR A 401 -1.07 17.92 -15.12
N VAL A 402 -1.88 17.23 -14.32
CA VAL A 402 -3.10 16.52 -14.79
C VAL A 402 -4.29 17.08 -14.04
N HIS A 403 -5.16 17.79 -14.76
CA HIS A 403 -6.17 18.67 -14.17
C HIS A 403 -7.37 18.91 -15.07
N ASP A 404 -8.45 19.50 -14.52
CA ASP A 404 -9.63 19.93 -15.28
C ASP A 404 -10.20 18.86 -16.24
N PRO A 405 -10.67 17.70 -15.73
CA PRO A 405 -11.46 16.78 -16.56
C PRO A 405 -12.78 17.45 -16.99
N VAL A 406 -13.48 16.83 -17.95
CA VAL A 406 -14.81 17.28 -18.43
C VAL A 406 -15.93 16.95 -17.43
N PRO A 407 -16.08 15.69 -16.95
CA PRO A 407 -17.09 15.38 -15.94
C PRO A 407 -16.56 15.64 -14.52
N SER A 408 -17.43 16.07 -13.60
CA SER A 408 -17.14 16.06 -12.16
C SER A 408 -17.72 14.80 -11.52
N ALA A 409 -17.08 14.29 -10.46
CA ALA A 409 -17.59 13.14 -9.72
C ALA A 409 -18.73 13.52 -8.75
N ASN A 410 -19.68 12.61 -8.52
CA ASN A 410 -20.63 12.76 -7.41
C ASN A 410 -19.95 12.54 -6.04
N ASP A 411 -20.57 13.02 -4.96
CA ASP A 411 -20.12 12.74 -3.59
C ASP A 411 -20.92 11.61 -2.91
N TRP A 412 -20.44 11.21 -1.73
CA TRP A 412 -20.99 10.12 -0.91
C TRP A 412 -22.42 10.35 -0.39
N SER A 413 -22.98 11.57 -0.46
CA SER A 413 -24.39 11.83 -0.13
C SER A 413 -25.36 11.23 -1.16
N VAL A 414 -24.86 10.96 -2.38
CA VAL A 414 -25.62 10.38 -3.47
C VAL A 414 -25.40 8.86 -3.55
N ALA A 415 -24.15 8.46 -3.73
CA ALA A 415 -23.71 7.08 -3.89
C ALA A 415 -22.18 7.02 -3.72
N HIS A 416 -21.57 5.83 -3.87
CA HIS A 416 -20.13 5.75 -4.13
C HIS A 416 -19.78 6.73 -5.26
N PRO A 417 -18.79 7.61 -5.09
CA PRO A 417 -18.35 8.53 -6.12
C PRO A 417 -18.07 7.81 -7.44
N LYS A 418 -18.51 8.45 -8.53
CA LYS A 418 -18.28 8.03 -9.90
C LYS A 418 -17.90 9.25 -10.70
N GLY A 419 -16.83 9.16 -11.47
CA GLY A 419 -16.34 10.28 -12.26
C GLY A 419 -14.93 10.01 -12.78
N PRO A 420 -14.18 11.07 -13.09
CA PRO A 420 -12.85 10.93 -13.65
C PRO A 420 -11.78 10.70 -12.59
N THR A 421 -10.59 10.31 -13.05
CA THR A 421 -9.36 10.17 -12.26
C THR A 421 -8.16 10.72 -13.04
N ALA A 422 -7.09 11.13 -12.36
CA ALA A 422 -5.88 11.57 -13.04
C ALA A 422 -5.08 10.37 -13.59
N PHE A 423 -4.95 9.30 -12.80
CA PHE A 423 -4.24 8.08 -13.17
C PHE A 423 -5.02 6.84 -12.75
N LEU A 424 -5.28 5.93 -13.69
CA LEU A 424 -5.97 4.66 -13.43
C LEU A 424 -4.98 3.49 -13.39
N ALA A 425 -4.67 2.99 -12.19
CA ALA A 425 -3.70 1.93 -11.99
C ALA A 425 -4.24 0.55 -12.38
N HIS A 426 -3.62 -0.08 -13.38
CA HIS A 426 -3.95 -1.44 -13.82
C HIS A 426 -2.69 -2.17 -14.28
N ALA A 427 -1.71 -2.31 -13.39
CA ALA A 427 -0.35 -2.69 -13.73
C ALA A 427 -0.14 -4.21 -13.92
N ASN A 428 -1.19 -4.94 -14.29
CA ASN A 428 -1.18 -6.39 -14.46
C ASN A 428 -0.84 -6.77 -15.90
N HIS A 429 0.39 -6.45 -16.32
CA HIS A 429 0.90 -6.83 -17.62
C HIS A 429 0.81 -8.36 -17.85
N PRO A 430 0.45 -8.83 -19.06
CA PRO A 430 0.40 -10.26 -19.37
C PRO A 430 1.74 -10.98 -19.14
N ASP A 431 2.84 -10.35 -19.56
CA ASP A 431 4.20 -10.78 -19.23
C ASP A 431 4.53 -10.48 -17.76
N PRO A 432 4.85 -11.50 -16.92
CA PRO A 432 5.27 -11.33 -15.54
C PRO A 432 6.44 -10.39 -15.33
N GLU A 433 7.38 -10.30 -16.29
CA GLU A 433 8.55 -9.44 -16.20
C GLU A 433 8.16 -7.97 -16.08
N PHE A 434 7.10 -7.54 -16.76
CA PHE A 434 6.69 -6.14 -16.84
C PHE A 434 5.57 -5.74 -15.88
N LYS A 435 5.02 -6.68 -15.08
CA LYS A 435 3.99 -6.33 -14.09
C LYS A 435 4.49 -5.30 -13.09
N GLY A 436 3.61 -4.37 -12.70
CA GLY A 436 3.93 -3.31 -11.76
C GLY A 436 4.94 -2.32 -12.33
N GLN A 437 5.96 -1.99 -11.53
CA GLN A 437 7.06 -1.11 -11.94
C GLN A 437 6.56 0.26 -12.43
N ILE A 438 5.50 0.76 -11.80
CA ILE A 438 4.97 2.09 -12.05
C ILE A 438 5.70 3.08 -11.16
N ILE A 439 6.21 4.15 -11.75
CA ILE A 439 6.83 5.27 -11.05
C ILE A 439 5.98 6.51 -11.34
N LEU A 440 5.37 7.07 -10.31
CA LEU A 440 4.68 8.37 -10.38
C LEU A 440 5.47 9.34 -9.50
N ARG A 441 6.17 10.31 -10.11
CA ARG A 441 6.99 11.25 -9.33
C ARG A 441 6.89 12.71 -9.73
N ASN A 442 6.98 13.61 -8.75
CA ASN A 442 7.01 15.05 -8.98
C ASN A 442 5.81 15.57 -9.79
N ASN A 443 4.66 14.90 -9.72
CA ASN A 443 3.46 15.30 -10.45
C ASN A 443 2.54 16.16 -9.61
N VAL A 444 1.70 16.95 -10.28
CA VAL A 444 0.54 17.62 -9.68
C VAL A 444 -0.71 17.03 -10.33
N PHE A 445 -1.43 16.22 -9.57
CA PHE A 445 -2.71 15.64 -10.00
C PHE A 445 -3.81 16.28 -9.16
N THR A 446 -4.60 17.14 -9.78
CA THR A 446 -5.56 17.98 -9.05
C THR A 446 -6.86 18.15 -9.80
N GLY A 447 -7.98 17.96 -9.10
CA GLY A 447 -9.25 18.52 -9.51
C GLY A 447 -9.35 20.00 -9.12
N ALA A 448 -10.57 20.50 -9.06
CA ALA A 448 -10.92 21.82 -8.54
C ALA A 448 -12.00 21.71 -7.45
N PRO A 449 -12.19 22.73 -6.59
CA PRO A 449 -13.21 22.70 -5.54
C PRO A 449 -14.62 22.32 -6.01
N ASP A 450 -15.02 22.77 -7.20
CA ASP A 450 -16.30 22.53 -7.87
C ASP A 450 -16.23 21.49 -9.01
N HIS A 451 -15.06 20.93 -9.27
CA HIS A 451 -14.82 19.97 -10.36
C HIS A 451 -13.84 18.88 -9.93
N ARG A 452 -14.33 17.90 -9.17
CA ARG A 452 -13.48 16.94 -8.44
C ARG A 452 -13.37 15.60 -9.15
N PHE A 453 -12.26 14.92 -8.92
CA PHE A 453 -12.11 13.52 -9.27
C PHE A 453 -13.03 12.63 -8.42
N ASN A 454 -13.26 11.41 -8.89
CA ASN A 454 -13.66 10.30 -8.02
C ASN A 454 -12.55 10.06 -7.00
N ASP A 455 -11.48 9.40 -7.45
CA ASP A 455 -10.20 9.26 -6.77
C ASP A 455 -9.15 10.00 -7.60
N VAL A 456 -8.17 10.65 -6.97
CA VAL A 456 -7.08 11.29 -7.75
C VAL A 456 -6.27 10.22 -8.50
N ILE A 457 -5.95 9.13 -7.81
CA ILE A 457 -5.35 7.92 -8.39
C ILE A 457 -6.25 6.73 -8.06
N GLU A 458 -6.95 6.20 -9.07
CA GLU A 458 -7.92 5.10 -8.92
C GLU A 458 -7.29 3.73 -9.24
N GLY A 459 -7.72 2.68 -8.57
CA GLY A 459 -7.26 1.31 -8.75
C GLY A 459 -8.21 0.46 -9.61
N ARG A 460 -7.67 -0.40 -10.47
CA ARG A 460 -8.43 -1.47 -11.12
C ARG A 460 -8.22 -2.80 -10.40
N LYS A 461 -9.34 -3.50 -10.20
CA LYS A 461 -9.35 -4.85 -9.60
C LYS A 461 -8.82 -4.86 -8.15
N ASN A 462 -9.21 -3.89 -7.35
CA ASN A 462 -8.80 -3.70 -5.93
C ASN A 462 -8.98 -4.96 -5.06
N ALA A 463 -9.93 -5.82 -5.43
CA ALA A 463 -10.17 -7.11 -4.80
C ALA A 463 -9.36 -8.29 -5.40
N GLU A 464 -8.31 -8.06 -6.18
CA GLU A 464 -7.49 -9.11 -6.80
C GLU A 464 -6.02 -8.95 -6.39
N ALA A 465 -5.29 -10.06 -6.25
CA ALA A 465 -3.86 -10.05 -5.89
C ALA A 465 -2.94 -9.45 -6.97
N LEU A 466 -3.47 -9.33 -8.19
CA LEU A 466 -2.82 -8.64 -9.29
C LEU A 466 -3.60 -7.35 -9.65
N GLY A 467 -4.31 -6.77 -8.69
CA GLY A 467 -4.99 -5.49 -8.84
C GLY A 467 -4.08 -4.29 -8.58
N GLY A 468 -4.49 -3.13 -9.09
CA GLY A 468 -3.85 -1.83 -8.85
C GLY A 468 -2.42 -1.78 -9.37
N PHE A 469 -1.49 -1.40 -8.50
CA PHE A 469 -0.06 -1.31 -8.80
C PHE A 469 0.67 -2.65 -8.85
N VAL A 470 0.02 -3.74 -8.41
CA VAL A 470 0.56 -5.12 -8.38
C VAL A 470 1.81 -5.27 -7.51
N ARG A 471 2.97 -4.85 -8.01
CA ARG A 471 4.27 -4.98 -7.35
C ARG A 471 5.27 -3.89 -7.72
N ASP A 472 6.31 -3.76 -6.89
CA ASP A 472 7.55 -3.03 -7.16
C ASP A 472 7.33 -1.66 -7.82
N SER A 473 6.42 -0.87 -7.26
CA SER A 473 6.04 0.44 -7.79
C SER A 473 6.36 1.53 -6.77
N ALA A 474 6.67 2.74 -7.23
CA ALA A 474 7.05 3.85 -6.38
C ALA A 474 6.30 5.13 -6.76
N ILE A 475 5.53 5.66 -5.81
CA ILE A 475 4.71 6.85 -5.96
C ILE A 475 5.24 7.89 -4.96
N TYR A 476 5.91 8.93 -5.44
CA TYR A 476 6.59 9.87 -4.56
C TYR A 476 6.70 11.31 -5.02
N ASN A 477 6.82 12.25 -4.08
CA ASN A 477 6.94 13.67 -4.37
C ASN A 477 5.77 14.25 -5.20
N ASN A 478 4.59 13.63 -5.15
CA ASN A 478 3.41 14.15 -5.87
C ASN A 478 2.56 15.04 -4.97
N ILE A 479 1.79 15.93 -5.60
CA ILE A 479 0.68 16.66 -4.99
C ILE A 479 -0.62 16.03 -5.52
N LEU A 480 -1.45 15.50 -4.63
CA LEU A 480 -2.71 14.84 -4.95
C LEU A 480 -3.86 15.58 -4.26
N ALA A 481 -4.76 16.17 -5.05
CA ALA A 481 -5.82 17.02 -4.49
C ALA A 481 -7.17 16.96 -5.20
N TYR A 482 -8.22 17.27 -4.44
CA TYR A 482 -9.60 17.46 -4.92
C TYR A 482 -10.25 16.20 -5.50
N ALA A 483 -10.48 15.22 -4.63
CA ALA A 483 -11.30 14.04 -4.92
C ALA A 483 -12.56 14.01 -4.03
N ASN A 484 -13.60 13.33 -4.49
CA ASN A 484 -14.80 13.04 -3.70
C ASN A 484 -14.72 11.68 -2.98
N ASP A 485 -13.74 10.83 -3.30
CA ASP A 485 -13.37 9.64 -2.55
C ASP A 485 -11.89 9.71 -2.09
N ASP A 486 -10.99 8.85 -2.57
CA ASP A 486 -9.62 8.76 -2.06
C ASP A 486 -8.63 9.67 -2.81
N GLY A 487 -7.58 10.11 -2.12
CA GLY A 487 -6.39 10.67 -2.78
C GLY A 487 -5.64 9.61 -3.57
N ILE A 488 -5.66 8.36 -3.13
CA ILE A 488 -5.11 7.22 -3.87
C ILE A 488 -5.70 5.91 -3.38
N GLU A 489 -6.00 5.02 -4.33
CA GLU A 489 -6.21 3.61 -4.08
C GLU A 489 -4.92 2.80 -4.32
N LEU A 490 -4.28 2.32 -3.25
CA LEU A 490 -3.18 1.36 -3.36
C LEU A 490 -3.67 -0.09 -3.53
N ASP A 491 -4.95 -0.33 -3.24
CA ASP A 491 -5.61 -1.62 -3.10
C ASP A 491 -5.23 -2.70 -4.13
N GLY A 492 -5.36 -3.96 -3.72
CA GLY A 492 -4.94 -5.09 -4.54
C GLY A 492 -3.54 -5.55 -4.17
N GLY A 493 -2.68 -5.84 -5.16
CA GLY A 493 -1.44 -6.61 -4.95
C GLY A 493 -0.50 -5.98 -3.92
N GLN A 494 -0.16 -4.70 -4.09
CA GLN A 494 0.65 -3.93 -3.14
C GLN A 494 2.04 -4.54 -2.80
N SER A 495 2.60 -5.44 -3.61
CA SER A 495 3.85 -6.13 -3.23
C SER A 495 5.07 -5.22 -3.40
N ASN A 496 5.66 -4.74 -2.31
CA ASN A 496 6.68 -3.68 -2.33
C ASN A 496 6.24 -2.42 -3.08
N VAL A 497 4.97 -2.02 -2.91
CA VAL A 497 4.51 -0.73 -3.41
C VAL A 497 4.86 0.35 -2.38
N LEU A 498 5.56 1.38 -2.86
CA LEU A 498 6.07 2.50 -2.06
C LEU A 498 5.23 3.75 -2.33
N PHE A 499 4.71 4.38 -1.28
CA PHE A 499 4.02 5.66 -1.33
C PHE A 499 4.68 6.62 -0.33
N TYR A 500 5.49 7.57 -0.81
CA TYR A 500 6.28 8.41 0.08
C TYR A 500 6.52 9.85 -0.39
N ASN A 501 6.76 10.77 0.54
CA ASN A 501 6.97 12.19 0.24
C ASN A 501 5.84 12.84 -0.57
N ASN A 502 4.60 12.32 -0.51
CA ASN A 502 3.47 12.92 -1.20
C ASN A 502 2.72 13.90 -0.28
N ASP A 503 2.18 14.94 -0.90
CA ASP A 503 1.22 15.87 -0.32
C ASP A 503 -0.18 15.45 -0.76
N VAL A 504 -1.06 15.14 0.20
CA VAL A 504 -2.43 14.69 -0.06
C VAL A 504 -3.41 15.57 0.70
N SER A 505 -4.27 16.27 -0.03
CA SER A 505 -5.24 17.20 0.57
C SER A 505 -6.56 17.31 -0.18
N HIS A 506 -7.60 17.85 0.45
CA HIS A 506 -8.90 18.10 -0.18
C HIS A 506 -9.56 16.85 -0.79
N THR A 507 -9.37 15.68 -0.19
CA THR A 507 -10.01 14.42 -0.57
C THR A 507 -10.93 13.95 0.56
N TYR A 508 -11.92 13.09 0.28
CA TYR A 508 -12.77 12.53 1.34
C TYR A 508 -11.96 11.61 2.27
N THR A 509 -11.05 10.83 1.69
CA THR A 509 -10.07 9.99 2.38
C THR A 509 -8.68 10.26 1.80
N GLY A 510 -7.63 10.22 2.62
CA GLY A 510 -6.26 10.36 2.12
C GLY A 510 -5.83 9.16 1.27
N ILE A 511 -5.66 8.00 1.90
CA ILE A 511 -5.12 6.78 1.27
C ILE A 511 -6.05 5.59 1.54
N SER A 512 -6.43 4.86 0.48
CA SER A 512 -6.90 3.47 0.59
C SER A 512 -5.74 2.50 0.53
N ALA A 513 -5.64 1.66 1.57
CA ALA A 513 -4.74 0.51 1.58
C ALA A 513 -5.52 -0.75 2.02
N ILE A 514 -6.75 -0.90 1.54
CA ILE A 514 -7.66 -2.00 1.86
C ILE A 514 -8.26 -2.67 0.61
N PRO A 515 -8.03 -3.96 0.38
CA PRO A 515 -7.14 -4.87 1.11
C PRO A 515 -5.70 -4.85 0.56
N VAL A 516 -4.75 -5.23 1.40
CA VAL A 516 -3.38 -5.60 0.97
C VAL A 516 -3.38 -7.08 0.56
N ARG A 517 -3.43 -7.35 -0.74
CA ARG A 517 -3.61 -8.70 -1.31
C ARG A 517 -2.35 -9.50 -1.55
N VAL A 518 -1.16 -8.91 -1.43
CA VAL A 518 0.12 -9.64 -1.40
C VAL A 518 1.05 -8.91 -0.44
N GLY A 519 1.24 -7.60 -0.64
CA GLY A 519 2.13 -6.82 0.22
C GLY A 519 3.59 -7.30 0.17
N PRO A 520 4.44 -6.77 1.05
CA PRO A 520 4.17 -5.68 1.97
C PRO A 520 3.97 -4.32 1.26
N SER A 521 3.09 -3.47 1.80
CA SER A 521 2.87 -2.09 1.35
C SER A 521 3.65 -1.12 2.24
N PHE A 522 4.29 -0.08 1.67
CA PHE A 522 5.07 0.91 2.43
C PHE A 522 4.55 2.33 2.19
N ILE A 523 4.03 2.95 3.23
CA ILE A 523 3.46 4.30 3.24
C ILE A 523 4.27 5.14 4.22
N PHE A 524 5.13 6.03 3.73
CA PHE A 524 6.02 6.77 4.63
C PHE A 524 6.32 8.20 4.24
N ASN A 525 6.62 9.06 5.20
CA ASN A 525 7.03 10.44 4.93
C ASN A 525 6.02 11.24 4.08
N ASN A 526 4.72 10.94 4.16
CA ASN A 526 3.69 11.72 3.47
C ASN A 526 3.12 12.81 4.38
N PHE A 527 2.58 13.87 3.78
CA PHE A 527 1.77 14.87 4.46
C PHE A 527 0.30 14.70 4.04
N ILE A 528 -0.56 14.34 5.00
CA ILE A 528 -2.00 14.16 4.77
C ILE A 528 -2.74 15.20 5.60
N HIS A 529 -3.37 16.16 4.94
CA HIS A 529 -3.97 17.32 5.59
C HIS A 529 -5.19 17.85 4.85
N ASP A 530 -5.93 18.76 5.48
CA ASP A 530 -7.04 19.49 4.85
C ASP A 530 -8.04 18.60 4.08
N LEU A 531 -8.34 17.41 4.64
CA LEU A 531 -9.29 16.48 4.03
C LEU A 531 -10.71 17.06 4.02
N GLY A 532 -11.44 16.78 2.95
CA GLY A 532 -12.80 17.23 2.73
C GLY A 532 -13.22 17.02 1.28
N ASP A 533 -14.34 16.32 1.06
CA ASP A 533 -15.07 16.23 -0.21
C ASP A 533 -15.70 17.59 -0.59
N GLN A 534 -16.43 17.65 -1.71
CA GLN A 534 -17.11 18.88 -2.13
C GLN A 534 -18.11 19.46 -1.11
N THR A 535 -18.57 18.65 -0.15
CA THR A 535 -19.48 19.06 0.93
C THR A 535 -18.74 19.42 2.23
N GLY A 536 -17.41 19.29 2.26
CA GLY A 536 -16.57 19.44 3.43
C GLY A 536 -16.61 18.25 4.39
N LYS A 537 -17.20 17.11 3.99
CA LYS A 537 -17.14 15.87 4.75
C LYS A 537 -15.84 15.14 4.46
N GLN A 538 -15.37 14.38 5.44
CA GLN A 538 -14.15 13.59 5.34
C GLN A 538 -14.36 12.30 6.13
N TRP A 539 -13.56 11.27 5.86
CA TRP A 539 -13.61 10.01 6.57
C TRP A 539 -12.34 9.75 7.38
N ALA A 540 -11.23 9.46 6.70
CA ALA A 540 -10.02 8.93 7.29
C ALA A 540 -8.76 9.41 6.55
N ALA A 541 -7.66 9.57 7.26
CA ALA A 541 -6.37 9.80 6.62
C ALA A 541 -5.90 8.55 5.87
N ILE A 542 -5.97 7.38 6.51
CA ILE A 542 -5.61 6.09 5.90
C ILE A 542 -6.67 5.06 6.29
N LYS A 543 -7.32 4.44 5.30
CA LYS A 543 -8.30 3.36 5.53
C LYS A 543 -7.66 1.98 5.36
N LEU A 544 -7.92 1.09 6.31
CA LEU A 544 -7.24 -0.20 6.49
C LEU A 544 -8.25 -1.29 6.86
N GLY A 545 -7.94 -2.56 6.57
CA GLY A 545 -8.76 -3.70 6.97
C GLY A 545 -8.64 -4.90 6.02
N GLY A 546 -9.52 -5.88 6.21
CA GLY A 546 -9.65 -7.03 5.30
C GLY A 546 -8.65 -8.16 5.52
N LEU A 547 -7.86 -8.14 6.62
CA LEU A 547 -6.90 -9.21 6.90
C LEU A 547 -7.56 -10.60 6.87
N LEU A 548 -8.71 -10.85 7.47
CA LEU A 548 -9.22 -12.23 7.58
C LEU A 548 -9.84 -12.73 6.27
N THR A 549 -10.48 -11.86 5.49
CA THR A 549 -11.14 -12.23 4.23
C THR A 549 -10.19 -12.20 3.04
N ALA A 550 -9.11 -11.44 3.14
CA ALA A 550 -8.06 -11.33 2.13
C ALA A 550 -6.62 -11.43 2.71
N PRO A 551 -6.30 -12.40 3.60
CA PRO A 551 -5.03 -12.42 4.34
C PRO A 551 -3.89 -12.74 3.42
N MET A 552 -3.06 -11.73 3.15
CA MET A 552 -1.96 -11.86 2.21
C MET A 552 -0.79 -10.90 2.47
N GLY A 553 -0.98 -9.65 2.94
CA GLY A 553 0.16 -8.74 3.19
C GLY A 553 -0.01 -7.72 4.31
N ARG A 554 1.11 -7.28 4.89
CA ARG A 554 1.17 -6.26 5.95
C ARG A 554 1.42 -4.86 5.37
N ALA A 555 0.77 -3.83 5.94
CA ALA A 555 1.08 -2.43 5.61
C ALA A 555 2.06 -1.80 6.63
N TYR A 556 3.06 -1.07 6.15
CA TYR A 556 4.07 -0.36 6.93
C TYR A 556 3.82 1.14 6.81
N ILE A 557 3.42 1.78 7.90
CA ILE A 557 3.02 3.19 7.96
C ILE A 557 4.03 3.92 8.83
N LEU A 558 4.95 4.68 8.22
CA LEU A 558 6.17 5.17 8.89
C LEU A 558 6.38 6.68 8.68
N HIS A 559 6.75 7.45 9.71
CA HIS A 559 7.18 8.85 9.52
C HIS A 559 6.17 9.78 8.82
N ASN A 560 4.88 9.44 8.74
CA ASN A 560 3.89 10.31 8.11
C ASN A 560 3.50 11.46 9.06
N LEU A 561 3.18 12.61 8.48
CA LEU A 561 2.57 13.75 9.16
C LEU A 561 1.09 13.81 8.74
N ILE A 562 0.19 13.62 9.70
CA ILE A 562 -1.25 13.56 9.47
C ILE A 562 -1.94 14.59 10.35
N THR A 563 -2.61 15.56 9.74
CA THR A 563 -3.35 16.63 10.41
C THR A 563 -4.74 16.76 9.79
N VAL A 564 -5.72 16.04 10.33
CA VAL A 564 -7.05 15.89 9.70
C VAL A 564 -8.18 16.15 10.68
N ALA A 565 -9.31 16.67 10.23
CA ALA A 565 -10.38 17.00 11.17
C ALA A 565 -11.11 15.77 11.75
N ARG A 566 -11.11 14.61 11.08
CA ARG A 566 -11.87 13.41 11.49
C ARG A 566 -10.98 12.30 12.06
N ASN A 567 -10.70 11.24 11.30
CA ASN A 567 -9.96 10.08 11.82
C ASN A 567 -8.61 9.94 11.12
N GLY A 568 -7.59 9.49 11.85
CA GLY A 568 -6.27 9.12 11.33
C GLY A 568 -6.30 7.74 10.68
N LEU A 569 -5.66 6.75 11.32
CA LEU A 569 -5.65 5.35 10.86
C LEU A 569 -6.99 4.70 11.20
N THR A 570 -7.76 4.30 10.20
CA THR A 570 -9.19 3.98 10.41
C THR A 570 -9.60 2.68 9.75
N ALA A 571 -10.40 1.89 10.48
CA ALA A 571 -10.96 0.68 9.94
C ALA A 571 -12.02 0.91 8.87
N SER A 572 -11.84 0.19 7.76
CA SER A 572 -12.78 0.00 6.67
C SER A 572 -13.13 -1.49 6.55
N ARG A 573 -14.23 -1.80 5.88
CA ARG A 573 -14.71 -3.18 5.72
C ARG A 573 -14.43 -3.68 4.32
N PHE A 574 -13.61 -4.72 4.20
CA PHE A 574 -13.49 -5.51 2.99
C PHE A 574 -14.14 -6.87 3.22
N GLN A 575 -15.19 -7.16 2.46
CA GLN A 575 -15.96 -8.40 2.57
C GLN A 575 -16.41 -8.72 4.02
N ASP A 576 -16.91 -7.70 4.72
CA ASP A 576 -17.36 -7.76 6.11
C ASP A 576 -16.25 -7.88 7.18
N ASP A 577 -14.98 -7.87 6.78
CA ASP A 577 -13.83 -7.86 7.70
C ASP A 577 -13.14 -6.50 7.74
N SER A 578 -12.83 -6.04 8.95
CA SER A 578 -12.13 -4.78 9.22
C SER A 578 -10.81 -4.96 9.95
N THR A 579 -10.31 -6.19 10.01
CA THR A 579 -9.11 -6.55 10.77
C THR A 579 -7.86 -5.97 10.13
N PHE A 580 -7.03 -5.29 10.94
CA PHE A 580 -5.76 -4.71 10.50
C PHE A 580 -4.65 -5.76 10.45
N TRP A 581 -3.68 -5.54 9.58
CA TRP A 581 -2.34 -6.08 9.76
C TRP A 581 -1.30 -5.04 9.39
N ILE A 582 -0.85 -4.27 10.39
CA ILE A 582 0.01 -3.11 10.16
C ILE A 582 1.21 -3.03 11.08
N LEU A 583 2.25 -2.31 10.66
CA LEU A 583 3.24 -1.68 11.54
C LEU A 583 3.11 -0.17 11.36
N ALA A 584 2.56 0.52 12.36
CA ALA A 584 2.58 1.97 12.43
C ALA A 584 3.70 2.42 13.38
N GLN A 585 4.75 3.04 12.86
CA GLN A 585 5.89 3.49 13.66
C GLN A 585 6.31 4.92 13.34
N ASN A 586 6.56 5.73 14.38
CA ASN A 586 7.00 7.11 14.22
C ASN A 586 6.07 7.94 13.32
N ASN A 587 4.75 7.90 13.48
CA ASN A 587 3.86 8.83 12.78
C ASN A 587 3.45 9.98 13.71
N ILE A 588 3.14 11.14 13.13
CA ILE A 588 2.42 12.22 13.79
C ILE A 588 0.98 12.17 13.30
N ILE A 589 0.03 12.02 14.22
CA ILE A 589 -1.40 11.92 13.92
C ILE A 589 -2.14 12.89 14.82
N VAL A 590 -2.54 14.02 14.27
CA VAL A 590 -3.39 15.02 14.93
C VAL A 590 -4.77 14.99 14.31
N THR A 591 -5.78 14.84 15.16
CA THR A 591 -7.19 14.89 14.77
C THR A 591 -7.90 16.07 15.44
N GLU A 592 -8.93 16.64 14.82
CA GLU A 592 -9.55 17.86 15.37
C GLU A 592 -10.89 17.64 16.07
N LYS A 593 -11.81 16.91 15.45
CA LYS A 593 -13.20 16.76 15.95
C LYS A 593 -13.26 15.69 17.02
N ASP A 594 -14.26 15.77 17.91
CA ASP A 594 -14.56 14.73 18.89
C ASP A 594 -16.06 14.39 18.88
N ASN A 595 -16.40 13.20 18.38
CA ASN A 595 -17.76 12.65 18.43
C ASN A 595 -17.71 11.11 18.40
N ASN A 596 -18.86 10.43 18.42
CA ASN A 596 -18.94 8.98 18.28
C ASN A 596 -18.32 8.51 16.94
N MET A 597 -17.36 7.58 16.99
CA MET A 597 -16.60 7.09 15.83
C MET A 597 -15.89 8.20 14.99
N VAL A 598 -15.60 9.34 15.61
CA VAL A 598 -14.99 10.53 15.00
C VAL A 598 -13.88 11.07 15.90
N GLY A 599 -12.77 11.52 15.33
CA GLY A 599 -11.66 12.10 16.09
C GLY A 599 -10.57 11.10 16.45
N TYR A 600 -10.68 9.84 16.03
CA TYR A 600 -9.72 8.82 16.45
C TYR A 600 -8.40 9.01 15.72
N ASN A 601 -7.30 9.08 16.47
CA ASN A 601 -5.95 8.96 15.90
C ASN A 601 -5.77 7.56 15.30
N VAL A 602 -6.27 6.54 16.00
CA VAL A 602 -6.37 5.15 15.53
C VAL A 602 -7.73 4.57 15.92
N TYR A 603 -8.44 4.01 14.95
CA TYR A 603 -9.70 3.29 15.14
C TYR A 603 -9.58 1.87 14.54
N ASP A 604 -9.11 0.93 15.37
CA ASP A 604 -8.99 -0.51 15.11
C ASP A 604 -9.93 -1.28 16.06
N PRO A 605 -11.18 -1.55 15.66
CA PRO A 605 -12.13 -2.27 16.50
C PRO A 605 -11.82 -3.77 16.64
N GLU A 606 -10.97 -4.34 15.79
CA GLU A 606 -10.66 -5.78 15.83
C GLU A 606 -9.41 -6.07 16.66
N GLN A 607 -8.50 -5.10 16.80
CA GLN A 607 -7.32 -5.14 17.70
C GLN A 607 -6.48 -6.39 17.51
N PHE A 608 -6.23 -6.74 16.25
CA PHE A 608 -5.41 -7.91 15.90
C PHE A 608 -4.02 -7.79 16.53
N ALA A 609 -3.61 -8.81 17.29
CA ALA A 609 -2.36 -8.79 18.04
C ALA A 609 -1.10 -8.64 17.17
N GLY A 610 -1.17 -8.99 15.88
CA GLY A 610 -0.08 -8.78 14.92
C GLY A 610 0.04 -7.34 14.40
N SER A 611 -0.93 -6.47 14.70
CA SER A 611 -0.85 -5.03 14.40
C SER A 611 -0.05 -4.32 15.49
N LEU A 612 0.99 -3.59 15.08
CA LEU A 612 1.93 -2.95 15.99
C LEU A 612 1.89 -1.44 15.84
N PHE A 613 1.84 -0.73 16.97
CA PHE A 613 1.82 0.73 17.07
C PHE A 613 2.95 1.19 17.98
N ILE A 614 4.03 1.71 17.39
CA ILE A 614 5.29 1.98 18.09
C ILE A 614 5.66 3.46 17.95
N ASN A 615 5.79 4.18 19.06
CA ASN A 615 6.30 5.55 19.11
C ASN A 615 5.57 6.54 18.16
N ASN A 616 4.24 6.44 18.06
CA ASN A 616 3.43 7.38 17.28
C ASN A 616 2.99 8.56 18.15
N PHE A 617 3.29 9.78 17.71
CA PHE A 617 2.73 11.00 18.29
C PHE A 617 1.25 11.07 17.93
N MET A 618 0.37 11.05 18.93
CA MET A 618 -1.09 11.10 18.73
C MET A 618 -1.69 12.21 19.58
N TYR A 619 -2.63 12.98 19.03
CA TYR A 619 -3.34 14.02 19.75
C TYR A 619 -4.71 14.32 19.11
N ASN A 620 -5.74 14.55 19.92
CA ASN A 620 -7.00 15.12 19.44
C ASN A 620 -7.21 16.53 20.01
N VAL A 621 -7.46 17.50 19.13
CA VAL A 621 -7.56 18.92 19.50
C VAL A 621 -8.80 19.20 20.36
N ALA A 622 -9.96 18.63 20.01
CA ALA A 622 -11.21 18.88 20.74
C ALA A 622 -11.22 18.25 22.14
N SER A 623 -10.71 17.02 22.30
CA SER A 623 -10.63 16.39 23.62
C SER A 623 -9.41 16.82 24.44
N GLY A 624 -8.37 17.34 23.79
CA GLY A 624 -7.12 17.76 24.42
C GLY A 624 -6.16 16.62 24.77
N GLU A 625 -6.44 15.41 24.30
CA GLU A 625 -5.69 14.17 24.61
C GLU A 625 -5.77 13.17 23.43
N PRO A 626 -4.91 12.14 23.37
CA PRO A 626 -5.01 11.12 22.31
C PRO A 626 -6.36 10.38 22.36
N LYS A 627 -7.00 10.17 21.21
CA LYS A 627 -8.23 9.39 21.08
C LYS A 627 -7.96 8.11 20.28
N VAL A 628 -7.90 6.98 20.97
CA VAL A 628 -7.43 5.70 20.41
C VAL A 628 -8.40 4.57 20.74
N ASN A 629 -8.74 3.76 19.74
CA ASN A 629 -9.34 2.43 19.91
C ASN A 629 -8.41 1.42 19.24
N ALA A 630 -7.36 1.02 19.95
CA ALA A 630 -6.34 0.06 19.51
C ALA A 630 -5.47 -0.35 20.71
N VAL A 631 -4.75 -1.46 20.59
CA VAL A 631 -3.71 -1.84 21.55
C VAL A 631 -2.39 -1.18 21.14
N ILE A 632 -1.97 -0.14 21.88
CA ILE A 632 -0.71 0.54 21.61
C ILE A 632 0.45 -0.31 22.11
N THR A 633 1.36 -0.69 21.20
CA THR A 633 2.53 -1.53 21.52
C THR A 633 3.56 -0.76 22.33
N GLU A 634 3.95 0.42 21.85
CA GLU A 634 4.84 1.32 22.58
C GLU A 634 4.35 2.77 22.42
N PRO A 635 4.11 3.49 23.52
CA PRO A 635 3.68 4.89 23.45
C PRO A 635 4.79 5.79 22.90
N TYR A 636 4.42 7.03 22.59
CA TYR A 636 5.38 8.05 22.16
C TYR A 636 6.33 8.43 23.30
N VAL A 637 7.64 8.43 23.02
CA VAL A 637 8.68 8.60 24.04
C VAL A 637 8.75 10.01 24.62
N TYR A 638 8.31 11.03 23.88
CA TYR A 638 8.38 12.44 24.29
C TYR A 638 7.00 13.00 24.66
N GLU A 639 6.33 12.41 25.65
CA GLU A 639 4.96 12.77 26.09
C GLU A 639 4.75 14.29 26.28
N LYS A 640 5.76 15.03 26.75
CA LYS A 640 5.67 16.49 26.95
C LYS A 640 5.40 17.27 25.66
N LEU A 641 5.79 16.73 24.51
CA LEU A 641 5.50 17.34 23.21
C LEU A 641 4.04 17.12 22.80
N GLN A 642 3.32 16.16 23.38
CA GLN A 642 1.88 15.99 23.23
C GLN A 642 1.12 16.97 24.15
N SER A 643 1.56 18.22 24.15
CA SER A 643 0.92 19.35 24.83
C SER A 643 0.34 20.32 23.79
N LEU A 644 -0.61 21.17 24.20
CA LEU A 644 -1.21 22.20 23.34
C LEU A 644 -0.17 23.01 22.54
N HIS A 645 0.96 23.38 23.16
CA HIS A 645 2.01 24.13 22.47
C HIS A 645 2.74 23.29 21.40
N GLY A 646 3.05 22.02 21.68
CA GLY A 646 3.68 21.14 20.70
C GLY A 646 2.75 20.82 19.54
N VAL A 647 1.45 20.66 19.81
CA VAL A 647 0.42 20.40 18.79
C VAL A 647 0.22 21.62 17.89
N GLN A 648 0.27 22.84 18.43
CA GLN A 648 0.21 24.06 17.63
C GLN A 648 1.33 24.09 16.57
N GLN A 649 2.56 23.72 16.93
CA GLN A 649 3.68 23.64 15.99
C GLN A 649 3.44 22.59 14.89
N VAL A 650 2.81 21.46 15.23
CA VAL A 650 2.42 20.43 14.26
C VAL A 650 1.35 20.94 13.30
N LEU A 651 0.35 21.66 13.79
CA LEU A 651 -0.72 22.22 12.95
C LEU A 651 -0.24 23.36 12.04
N GLU A 652 0.83 24.06 12.42
CA GLU A 652 1.47 25.10 11.62
C GLU A 652 2.51 24.56 10.63
N ALA A 653 2.80 23.24 10.69
CA ALA A 653 3.80 22.61 9.83
C ALA A 653 3.39 22.67 8.35
N GLN A 654 4.34 23.04 7.48
CA GLN A 654 4.15 23.08 6.03
C GLN A 654 4.84 21.88 5.39
N GLY A 655 4.17 20.74 5.38
CA GLY A 655 4.66 19.51 4.75
C GLY A 655 5.55 18.64 5.63
N SER A 656 6.25 19.21 6.62
CA SER A 656 7.18 18.46 7.47
C SER A 656 7.30 19.02 8.88
N MET A 657 7.64 18.14 9.83
CA MET A 657 7.85 18.46 11.24
C MET A 657 9.14 17.81 11.75
N LEU A 658 9.88 18.53 12.60
CA LEU A 658 11.07 18.04 13.26
C LEU A 658 10.73 17.63 14.70
N LEU A 659 11.01 16.38 15.06
CA LEU A 659 10.89 15.91 16.45
C LEU A 659 12.22 15.33 16.93
N PRO A 660 12.50 15.34 18.25
CA PRO A 660 13.78 14.89 18.77
C PRO A 660 14.11 13.43 18.40
N VAL A 661 15.39 13.14 18.17
CA VAL A 661 15.90 11.78 17.91
C VAL A 661 15.77 10.88 19.15
N CYS A 662 15.40 9.62 18.98
CA CYS A 662 15.74 8.54 19.93
C CYS A 662 16.16 7.29 19.16
N ASP A 663 17.41 6.88 19.34
CA ASP A 663 18.06 5.79 18.60
C ASP A 663 17.28 4.48 18.64
N LYS A 664 16.56 4.20 19.74
CA LYS A 664 15.68 3.03 19.88
C LYS A 664 14.65 2.92 18.74
N TYR A 665 14.17 4.05 18.26
CA TYR A 665 13.11 4.13 17.26
C TYR A 665 13.62 4.47 15.87
N TYR A 666 14.94 4.47 15.64
CA TYR A 666 15.53 4.69 14.33
C TYR A 666 15.16 3.54 13.38
N ILE A 667 14.62 3.86 12.21
CA ILE A 667 14.29 2.88 11.17
C ILE A 667 15.32 3.01 10.06
N ASN A 668 16.20 2.01 9.96
CA ASN A 668 17.23 1.96 8.92
C ASN A 668 16.64 2.24 7.53
N ASN A 669 17.32 3.11 6.78
CA ASN A 669 16.98 3.54 5.42
C ASN A 669 15.68 4.34 5.26
N ILE A 670 14.83 4.44 6.28
CA ILE A 670 13.59 5.24 6.24
C ILE A 670 13.73 6.54 7.01
N THR A 671 14.19 6.48 8.26
CA THR A 671 14.31 7.66 9.13
C THR A 671 15.35 8.63 8.59
N GLN A 672 14.90 9.83 8.22
CA GLN A 672 15.77 10.95 7.86
C GLN A 672 16.00 11.89 9.04
N LEU A 673 17.21 12.43 9.10
CA LEU A 673 17.63 13.39 10.11
C LEU A 673 17.61 14.80 9.54
N SER A 674 17.37 15.81 10.38
CA SER A 674 17.68 17.20 10.07
C SER A 674 19.17 17.37 9.74
N GLU A 675 19.53 18.45 9.04
CA GLU A 675 20.92 18.74 8.64
C GLU A 675 21.90 18.74 9.83
N ASP A 676 21.45 19.17 11.02
CA ASP A 676 22.26 19.17 12.24
C ASP A 676 22.29 17.82 12.98
N GLY A 677 21.58 16.82 12.47
CA GLY A 677 21.51 15.46 13.02
C GLY A 677 20.71 15.33 14.31
N LYS A 678 20.01 16.38 14.77
CA LYS A 678 19.37 16.39 16.10
C LYS A 678 17.92 15.97 16.13
N ASN A 679 17.26 15.97 14.97
CA ASN A 679 15.83 15.69 14.88
C ASN A 679 15.54 14.67 13.79
N TYR A 680 14.52 13.84 14.02
CA TYR A 680 13.85 13.07 12.98
C TYR A 680 12.93 13.99 12.18
N ILE A 681 12.89 13.76 10.86
CA ILE A 681 11.93 14.40 9.95
C ILE A 681 10.68 13.51 9.85
N TYR A 682 9.52 14.13 10.02
CA TYR A 682 8.19 13.54 9.83
C TYR A 682 7.49 14.32 8.71
N GLY A 683 6.71 13.63 7.88
CA GLY A 683 6.17 14.20 6.64
C GLY A 683 7.22 14.22 5.52
N ILE A 684 7.02 15.13 4.57
CA ILE A 684 7.77 15.23 3.32
C ILE A 684 9.23 15.60 3.59
N ILE A 685 10.15 14.81 3.04
CA ILE A 685 11.58 15.14 3.03
C ILE A 685 11.88 16.00 1.79
N LYS A 686 12.57 17.12 2.00
CA LYS A 686 12.97 18.07 0.94
C LYS A 686 14.38 17.81 0.44
#